data_AF-A0A151FAJ9-F1
#
_entry.id   AF-A0A151FAJ9-F1
#
_cell.length_a   1.000
_cell.length_b   1.000
_cell.length_c   1.000
_cell.angle_alpha   90.00
_cell.angle_beta   90.00
_cell.angle_gamma   90.00
#
_symmetry.space_group_name_H-M   'P 1'
#
loop_
_entity.id
_entity.type
_entity.pdbx_description
1 polymer ?
#
loop_
_entity_poly.entity_id
_entity_poly.type
_entity_poly.pdbx_seq_one_letter_code
_entity_poly.pdbx_strand_id
1 'polypeptide(L)'
;MNRVSVKYIVVWGILLLSLMQESGTSSQQQIEAHLDLIQKENHITVAGLIIPNRDIDGVRIVLDILRYDRSHVYTLLDGTINLQTDSPVALKDLNDGNDITFSLEYLYGKYIVTMRISEGNPPLDTVRLEKDFQTKLVHMKENIPIDISDGVPQSQKNQYYLPCCSSKVAKDLNDYFEFSWTQEQIDLAAEKIENEIYPKYSNGFSDLNGFLSDLNIALELDLKQEQIDELIYALESGSFYEKTDAPIPHISDEIIEQLAKHSSDSSAPFLTGRTVIARIYMNDPNNSWSADDRNMAWQQIITVATHIQNWAPYSANVSLVHVSFISTLEATPDYTADAPDHDWMDHAVYILGYLDTTEFAKAIKTTYNADHVIQLFLPHTDGRSYALPYLTWGYGERACVFFYASCYIVCIRNDEGPYKHEALHLFGACDEYYESQCSSWCNQCDLTYETYRSFYLNEGNCEYCMSNPVPCVMRSGANDNHEMNDFICDYTRGQVGWGDYDEDGILDPFDACPAQPGSDDNYGCPSFGFADIASFFPFDNFHVVGDNAKCTDVLGTANVSWVYGNKHILRPEGKTHVILTSDEHDTGNLVIVGGPAINPVASEFDSYFSIAYNYNPNPPDPIFEVIAEGHIITLHLNDYYTDPKEDICIVYLGRHNYRTVLLIWGYGWEGTYAGSLFMSVPQVWNAYAQEHLLLLRWKDINGNKFIEFSEVHPENVQEVPVTPPTPGTPQLLDPVFKYIPYLFAGFSFHVVGDNAKCTDVLGTANVSWAYGLWGISRPEGKTDAILTVYEHDNGNLIPVGGPAINPVADEFDSYFGIFYDYVPGVSFTISCKNENKSISLDLSNYPSEDICIVYLGRHSNRNILLIWGYGWKGTYAGSLLMSDPYYWSYYGDNHLLLLRWRDLYPYEGYIQSYEISVEVAI
;
A
#
# COMPACT_ATOMS: atom_id res chain seq x y z
N MET A 1 35.72 5.80 -26.44
CA MET A 1 35.47 5.27 -25.08
C MET A 1 34.54 6.29 -24.43
N ASN A 2 33.31 6.00 -23.99
CA ASN A 2 32.67 4.75 -23.61
C ASN A 2 31.30 4.57 -24.27
N ARG A 3 30.89 3.30 -24.33
CA ARG A 3 29.66 2.76 -24.91
C ARG A 3 28.48 3.00 -23.98
N VAL A 4 27.36 3.44 -24.52
CA VAL A 4 26.02 3.18 -23.97
C VAL A 4 25.34 2.23 -24.94
N SER A 5 24.91 1.06 -24.45
CA SER A 5 24.12 0.11 -25.22
C SER A 5 22.65 0.50 -25.17
N VAL A 6 22.10 0.94 -26.30
CA VAL A 6 20.64 1.00 -26.51
C VAL A 6 20.29 -0.17 -27.42
N LYS A 7 19.53 -1.14 -26.90
CA LYS A 7 18.85 -2.17 -27.71
C LYS A 7 17.40 -1.71 -27.92
N TYR A 8 16.91 -1.99 -29.13
CA TYR A 8 15.57 -1.71 -29.68
C TYR A 8 15.42 -0.33 -30.35
N ILE A 9 15.57 -0.32 -31.69
CA ILE A 9 15.02 0.70 -32.59
C ILE A 9 13.77 0.08 -33.21
N VAL A 10 12.59 0.66 -32.95
CA VAL A 10 11.36 0.38 -33.71
C VAL A 10 11.19 1.53 -34.71
N VAL A 11 11.22 1.23 -36.01
CA VAL A 11 10.98 2.20 -37.08
C VAL A 11 9.48 2.25 -37.37
N TRP A 12 8.84 3.39 -37.14
CA TRP A 12 7.49 3.67 -37.61
C TRP A 12 7.56 4.40 -38.95
N GLY A 13 6.99 3.82 -40.01
CA GLY A 13 6.77 4.49 -41.30
C GLY A 13 5.29 4.79 -41.49
N ILE A 14 4.90 6.07 -41.55
CA ILE A 14 3.54 6.49 -41.90
C ILE A 14 3.55 6.95 -43.37
N LEU A 15 2.72 6.33 -44.22
CA LEU A 15 2.49 6.77 -45.59
C LEU A 15 1.10 7.43 -45.67
N LEU A 16 1.05 8.73 -45.96
CA LEU A 16 -0.20 9.47 -46.19
C LEU A 16 -0.31 9.82 -47.68
N LEU A 17 -1.23 9.17 -48.39
CA LEU A 17 -1.58 9.48 -49.77
C LEU A 17 -2.93 10.20 -49.80
N SER A 18 -2.90 11.50 -50.10
CA SER A 18 -4.09 12.31 -50.34
C SER A 18 -4.18 12.67 -51.83
N LEU A 19 -5.23 12.18 -52.50
CA LEU A 19 -5.56 12.57 -53.88
C LEU A 19 -6.86 13.37 -53.88
N MET A 20 -6.78 14.63 -54.30
CA MET A 20 -7.90 15.43 -54.76
C MET A 20 -7.75 15.66 -56.26
N GLN A 21 -8.67 15.19 -57.10
CA GLN A 21 -9.37 16.04 -58.06
C GLN A 21 -10.50 15.36 -58.86
N GLU A 22 -11.33 16.24 -59.39
CA GLU A 22 -12.66 16.11 -59.97
C GLU A 22 -12.73 15.47 -61.37
N SER A 23 -13.91 14.89 -61.60
CA SER A 23 -14.61 14.72 -62.87
C SER A 23 -14.16 13.64 -63.86
N GLY A 24 -15.03 12.63 -63.98
CA GLY A 24 -15.49 12.09 -65.26
C GLY A 24 -14.53 11.18 -66.02
N THR A 25 -14.54 9.88 -65.71
CA THR A 25 -14.92 8.78 -66.62
C THR A 25 -14.72 7.43 -65.92
N SER A 26 -15.64 6.50 -66.15
CA SER A 26 -15.62 5.16 -65.59
C SER A 26 -14.57 4.28 -66.30
N SER A 27 -13.40 4.12 -65.68
CA SER A 27 -12.54 2.96 -65.93
C SER A 27 -11.90 2.55 -64.61
N GLN A 28 -12.02 1.27 -64.25
CA GLN A 28 -11.38 0.66 -63.08
C GLN A 28 -9.89 1.02 -63.06
N GLN A 29 -9.46 1.83 -62.09
CA GLN A 29 -8.06 2.08 -61.83
C GLN A 29 -7.60 1.15 -60.70
N GLN A 30 -6.68 0.23 -61.01
CA GLN A 30 -5.91 -0.50 -60.01
C GLN A 30 -4.80 0.40 -59.47
N ILE A 31 -4.67 0.46 -58.15
CA ILE A 31 -3.54 1.07 -57.46
C ILE A 31 -2.64 -0.07 -56.98
N GLU A 32 -1.38 -0.10 -57.43
CA GLU A 32 -0.33 -1.01 -56.96
C GLU A 32 0.64 -0.24 -56.05
N ALA A 33 0.87 -0.76 -54.85
CA ALA A 33 1.89 -0.28 -53.92
C ALA A 33 2.88 -1.43 -53.65
N HIS A 34 4.18 -1.14 -53.80
CA HIS A 34 5.28 -2.07 -53.52
C HIS A 34 6.00 -1.65 -52.25
N LEU A 35 6.20 -2.59 -51.33
CA LEU A 35 7.01 -2.40 -50.12
C LEU A 35 8.16 -3.41 -50.11
N ASP A 36 9.40 -2.90 -50.21
CA ASP A 36 10.61 -3.70 -50.05
C ASP A 36 11.09 -3.62 -48.59
N LEU A 37 11.16 -4.77 -47.90
CA LEU A 37 11.63 -4.85 -46.52
C LEU A 37 12.91 -5.69 -46.44
N ILE A 38 13.99 -5.09 -45.93
CA ILE A 38 15.30 -5.74 -45.74
C ILE A 38 15.51 -5.97 -44.24
N GLN A 39 15.61 -7.23 -43.82
CA GLN A 39 15.72 -7.62 -42.41
C GLN A 39 17.17 -7.79 -41.94
N LYS A 40 17.45 -7.32 -40.72
CA LYS A 40 18.56 -7.79 -39.87
C LYS A 40 17.96 -8.18 -38.51
N GLU A 41 17.88 -9.48 -38.25
CA GLU A 41 17.41 -10.14 -37.01
C GLU A 41 15.90 -10.35 -36.81
N ASN A 42 15.57 -11.34 -35.95
CA ASN A 42 14.53 -12.38 -36.08
C ASN A 42 13.04 -11.99 -36.05
N HIS A 43 12.65 -10.72 -36.11
CA HIS A 43 11.24 -10.34 -36.23
C HIS A 43 11.05 -9.15 -37.19
N ILE A 44 10.08 -9.26 -38.10
CA ILE A 44 9.53 -8.11 -38.86
C ILE A 44 8.06 -7.99 -38.48
N THR A 45 7.67 -6.82 -37.97
CA THR A 45 6.27 -6.44 -37.80
C THR A 45 5.96 -5.34 -38.81
N VAL A 46 4.93 -5.53 -39.63
CA VAL A 46 4.44 -4.51 -40.56
C VAL A 46 3.05 -4.12 -40.10
N ALA A 47 2.88 -2.89 -39.62
CA ALA A 47 1.57 -2.30 -39.35
C ALA A 47 1.36 -1.14 -40.35
N GLY A 48 0.24 -1.17 -41.07
CA GLY A 48 -0.14 -0.11 -41.99
C GLY A 48 -1.64 0.10 -41.95
N LEU A 49 -2.07 1.34 -41.75
CA LEU A 49 -3.48 1.73 -41.75
C LEU A 49 -3.80 2.40 -43.09
N ILE A 50 -4.67 1.79 -43.89
CA ILE A 50 -5.20 2.38 -45.12
C ILE A 50 -6.62 2.85 -44.83
N ILE A 51 -6.83 4.17 -44.83
CA ILE A 51 -8.17 4.78 -44.70
C ILE A 51 -8.56 5.31 -46.08
N PRO A 52 -9.32 4.57 -46.89
CA PRO A 52 -9.89 5.13 -48.11
C PRO A 52 -11.07 6.02 -47.73
N ASN A 53 -11.14 7.23 -48.30
CA ASN A 53 -12.17 8.21 -47.96
C ASN A 53 -13.51 7.99 -48.74
N ARG A 54 -13.60 6.95 -49.60
CA ARG A 54 -14.81 6.41 -50.29
C ARG A 54 -14.56 4.99 -50.84
N ASP A 55 -15.64 4.27 -51.19
CA ASP A 55 -15.64 2.92 -51.81
C ASP A 55 -14.75 2.84 -53.06
N ILE A 56 -13.65 2.08 -52.96
CA ILE A 56 -12.78 1.73 -54.08
C ILE A 56 -12.84 0.21 -54.26
N ASP A 57 -13.38 -0.26 -55.38
CA ASP A 57 -13.32 -1.68 -55.74
C ASP A 57 -11.92 -2.03 -56.28
N GLY A 58 -11.18 -2.83 -55.51
CA GLY A 58 -9.96 -3.51 -55.97
C GLY A 58 -8.66 -2.75 -55.72
N VAL A 59 -8.19 -2.72 -54.47
CA VAL A 59 -6.79 -2.40 -54.12
C VAL A 59 -5.95 -3.67 -54.20
N ARG A 60 -4.82 -3.64 -54.93
CA ARG A 60 -3.86 -4.75 -55.01
C ARG A 60 -2.58 -4.36 -54.27
N ILE A 61 -2.28 -5.07 -53.19
CA ILE A 61 -1.04 -4.90 -52.42
C ILE A 61 -0.13 -6.08 -52.75
N VAL A 62 1.09 -5.78 -53.18
CA VAL A 62 2.11 -6.80 -53.50
C VAL A 62 3.23 -6.66 -52.48
N LEU A 63 3.45 -7.72 -51.69
CA LEU A 63 4.50 -7.82 -50.69
C LEU A 63 5.55 -8.82 -51.18
N ASP A 64 6.77 -8.33 -51.46
CA ASP A 64 7.92 -9.16 -51.81
C ASP A 64 8.78 -9.37 -50.55
N ILE A 65 8.90 -10.62 -50.09
CA ILE A 65 9.65 -10.98 -48.88
C ILE A 65 10.83 -11.89 -49.27
N LEU A 66 12.06 -11.44 -48.98
CA LEU A 66 13.31 -12.18 -49.23
C LEU A 66 13.64 -13.09 -48.03
N ARG A 67 13.70 -14.40 -48.26
CA ARG A 67 13.87 -15.44 -47.22
C ARG A 67 15.34 -15.79 -46.99
N TYR A 68 15.84 -15.70 -45.75
CA TYR A 68 17.25 -16.01 -45.41
C TYR A 68 17.49 -17.19 -44.45
N ASP A 69 16.49 -17.71 -43.72
CA ASP A 69 16.58 -19.03 -43.06
C ASP A 69 15.21 -19.71 -42.86
N ARG A 70 15.19 -20.94 -42.30
CA ARG A 70 14.07 -21.90 -42.36
C ARG A 70 13.19 -21.98 -41.09
N SER A 71 13.22 -21.03 -40.15
CA SER A 71 12.37 -21.15 -38.95
C SER A 71 11.81 -19.83 -38.42
N HIS A 72 10.65 -19.41 -38.92
CA HIS A 72 9.88 -18.30 -38.34
C HIS A 72 8.37 -18.52 -38.45
N VAL A 73 7.64 -18.00 -37.46
CA VAL A 73 6.17 -17.92 -37.38
C VAL A 73 5.78 -16.46 -37.64
N TYR A 74 4.84 -16.24 -38.56
CA TYR A 74 4.33 -14.90 -38.89
C TYR A 74 2.95 -14.73 -38.26
N THR A 75 2.73 -13.61 -37.57
CA THR A 75 1.43 -13.25 -36.99
C THR A 75 0.98 -11.93 -37.59
N LEU A 76 -0.17 -11.92 -38.29
CA LEU A 76 -0.89 -10.69 -38.61
C LEU A 76 -1.75 -10.32 -37.39
N LEU A 77 -1.63 -9.10 -36.91
CA LEU A 77 -2.53 -8.55 -35.89
C LEU A 77 -3.69 -7.82 -36.59
N ASP A 78 -4.90 -8.19 -36.16
CA ASP A 78 -6.22 -7.68 -36.52
C ASP A 78 -6.80 -8.06 -37.90
N GLY A 79 -7.93 -8.78 -37.85
CA GLY A 79 -8.76 -9.20 -38.99
C GLY A 79 -8.95 -10.72 -39.07
N THR A 80 -10.16 -11.20 -38.80
CA THR A 80 -10.54 -12.62 -38.89
C THR A 80 -10.45 -13.12 -40.34
N ILE A 81 -9.60 -14.11 -40.60
CA ILE A 81 -9.47 -14.76 -41.91
C ILE A 81 -10.36 -16.01 -41.92
N ASN A 82 -11.28 -16.11 -42.89
CA ASN A 82 -12.04 -17.33 -43.15
C ASN A 82 -11.43 -18.04 -44.38
N LEU A 83 -10.71 -19.13 -44.16
CA LEU A 83 -10.15 -19.96 -45.24
C LEU A 83 -11.04 -21.18 -45.44
N GLN A 84 -11.89 -21.15 -46.46
CA GLN A 84 -12.43 -22.40 -47.03
C GLN A 84 -11.45 -22.93 -48.06
N THR A 85 -10.71 -23.98 -47.69
CA THR A 85 -10.01 -24.84 -48.65
C THR A 85 -10.45 -26.27 -48.41
N ASP A 86 -10.86 -26.97 -49.48
CA ASP A 86 -11.41 -28.33 -49.41
C ASP A 86 -10.42 -29.43 -48.95
N SER A 87 -9.19 -29.08 -48.56
CA SER A 87 -8.22 -29.98 -47.91
C SER A 87 -7.10 -29.19 -47.20
N PRO A 88 -6.55 -29.69 -46.07
CA PRO A 88 -5.44 -29.03 -45.38
C PRO A 88 -4.13 -29.16 -46.18
N VAL A 89 -3.58 -28.04 -46.66
CA VAL A 89 -2.26 -27.98 -47.30
C VAL A 89 -1.25 -27.51 -46.27
N ALA A 90 -0.20 -28.32 -46.03
CA ALA A 90 0.89 -27.91 -45.15
C ALA A 90 1.75 -26.85 -45.83
N LEU A 91 2.05 -25.74 -45.15
CA LEU A 91 2.81 -24.59 -45.67
C LEU A 91 4.21 -24.90 -46.24
N LYS A 92 4.75 -26.10 -45.98
CA LYS A 92 6.03 -26.56 -46.55
C LYS A 92 5.93 -26.93 -48.04
N ASP A 93 4.73 -27.15 -48.56
CA ASP A 93 4.47 -27.65 -49.92
C ASP A 93 4.15 -26.51 -50.93
N LEU A 94 4.44 -25.24 -50.58
CA LEU A 94 4.12 -24.04 -51.40
C LEU A 94 5.36 -23.34 -51.98
N ASN A 95 6.47 -24.07 -52.21
CA ASN A 95 7.73 -23.49 -52.66
C ASN A 95 7.99 -23.67 -54.17
N ASP A 96 6.99 -23.32 -54.99
CA ASP A 96 7.03 -23.56 -56.44
C ASP A 96 7.12 -22.25 -57.24
N GLY A 97 7.23 -21.09 -56.57
CA GLY A 97 7.27 -19.77 -57.22
C GLY A 97 5.92 -19.30 -57.79
N ASN A 98 4.80 -19.91 -57.39
CA ASN A 98 3.47 -19.48 -57.79
C ASN A 98 2.92 -18.40 -56.85
N ASP A 99 2.26 -17.41 -57.43
CA ASP A 99 1.55 -16.34 -56.70
C ASP A 99 0.40 -16.93 -55.88
N ILE A 100 0.42 -16.72 -54.55
CA ILE A 100 -0.70 -17.10 -53.68
C ILE A 100 -1.66 -15.94 -53.63
N THR A 101 -2.87 -16.15 -54.13
CA THR A 101 -3.92 -15.13 -54.15
C THR A 101 -5.04 -15.51 -53.20
N PHE A 102 -5.44 -14.61 -52.30
CA PHE A 102 -6.62 -14.80 -51.45
C PHE A 102 -7.46 -13.54 -51.42
N SER A 103 -8.78 -13.71 -51.23
CA SER A 103 -9.71 -12.59 -51.13
C SER A 103 -10.11 -12.32 -49.69
N LEU A 104 -10.00 -11.07 -49.24
CA LEU A 104 -10.58 -10.59 -48.00
C LEU A 104 -11.88 -9.86 -48.29
N GLU A 105 -12.97 -10.24 -47.61
CA GLU A 105 -14.19 -9.42 -47.56
C GLU A 105 -14.23 -8.69 -46.22
N TYR A 106 -14.34 -7.37 -46.26
CA TYR A 106 -14.47 -6.51 -45.10
C TYR A 106 -15.73 -5.64 -45.27
N LEU A 107 -16.17 -4.97 -44.20
CA LEU A 107 -17.42 -4.17 -44.09
C LEU A 107 -17.77 -3.25 -45.28
N TYR A 108 -16.81 -2.92 -46.17
CA TYR A 108 -16.98 -2.03 -47.32
C TYR A 108 -16.45 -2.57 -48.67
N GLY A 109 -16.18 -3.87 -48.84
CA GLY A 109 -15.83 -4.45 -50.15
C GLY A 109 -14.90 -5.68 -50.12
N LYS A 110 -14.66 -6.25 -51.31
CA LYS A 110 -13.81 -7.44 -51.52
C LYS A 110 -12.43 -7.04 -52.06
N TYR A 111 -11.39 -7.39 -51.33
CA TYR A 111 -9.99 -7.11 -51.67
C TYR A 111 -9.27 -8.39 -52.10
N ILE A 112 -8.41 -8.31 -53.11
CA ILE A 112 -7.62 -9.45 -53.58
C ILE A 112 -6.15 -9.18 -53.27
N VAL A 113 -5.57 -9.99 -52.39
CA VAL A 113 -4.15 -9.89 -52.01
C VAL A 113 -3.37 -10.99 -52.72
N THR A 114 -2.27 -10.62 -53.37
CA THR A 114 -1.38 -11.56 -54.07
C THR A 114 0.00 -11.53 -53.41
N MET A 115 0.48 -12.67 -52.93
CA MET A 115 1.78 -12.81 -52.27
C MET A 115 2.73 -13.69 -53.10
N ARG A 116 3.96 -13.24 -53.30
CA ARG A 116 5.02 -13.96 -54.01
C ARG A 116 6.23 -14.16 -53.08
N ILE A 117 6.73 -15.39 -52.99
CA ILE A 117 7.90 -15.75 -52.18
C ILE A 117 9.02 -16.18 -53.13
N SER A 118 10.22 -15.60 -53.01
CA SER A 118 11.39 -15.96 -53.83
C SER A 118 12.60 -16.36 -52.95
N GLU A 119 13.31 -17.44 -53.32
CA GLU A 119 14.46 -17.97 -52.57
C GLU A 119 15.79 -17.32 -52.99
N GLY A 120 16.61 -16.92 -52.01
CA GLY A 120 18.02 -16.56 -52.19
C GLY A 120 18.97 -17.75 -51.94
N ASN A 121 20.07 -17.84 -52.70
CA ASN A 121 21.05 -18.94 -52.65
C ASN A 121 21.79 -19.11 -51.29
N PRO A 122 22.21 -20.33 -50.88
CA PRO A 122 22.69 -20.64 -49.53
C PRO A 122 24.23 -20.56 -49.36
N PRO A 123 24.73 -20.62 -48.12
CA PRO A 123 25.69 -21.69 -47.80
C PRO A 123 25.54 -22.37 -46.42
N LEU A 124 25.72 -23.70 -46.46
CA LEU A 124 26.37 -24.65 -45.53
C LEU A 124 26.59 -24.24 -44.06
N ASP A 125 25.92 -24.90 -43.12
CA ASP A 125 26.51 -26.00 -42.32
C ASP A 125 25.50 -26.61 -41.32
N THR A 126 25.63 -27.92 -41.11
CA THR A 126 24.81 -28.77 -40.24
C THR A 126 25.07 -28.56 -38.75
N VAL A 127 24.02 -28.39 -37.94
CA VAL A 127 24.04 -28.62 -36.49
C VAL A 127 22.88 -29.55 -36.10
N ARG A 128 23.20 -30.61 -35.34
CA ARG A 128 22.26 -31.61 -34.80
C ARG A 128 21.59 -31.07 -33.53
N LEU A 129 20.28 -31.27 -33.40
CA LEU A 129 19.51 -31.02 -32.17
C LEU A 129 19.16 -32.35 -31.49
N GLU A 130 19.49 -32.41 -30.19
CA GLU A 130 19.12 -33.46 -29.24
C GLU A 130 17.64 -33.34 -28.85
N LYS A 131 17.06 -34.50 -28.52
CA LYS A 131 15.72 -34.69 -27.95
C LYS A 131 15.61 -33.96 -26.62
N ASP A 132 14.67 -33.03 -26.51
CA ASP A 132 13.70 -32.95 -25.41
C ASP A 132 12.76 -31.77 -25.65
N PHE A 133 11.59 -32.06 -26.24
CA PHE A 133 10.39 -31.23 -26.14
C PHE A 133 9.18 -32.04 -26.63
N GLN A 134 8.72 -32.99 -25.80
CA GLN A 134 7.43 -33.65 -25.98
C GLN A 134 6.56 -33.46 -24.75
N THR A 135 6.05 -32.23 -24.60
CA THR A 135 4.74 -31.99 -24.00
C THR A 135 4.16 -30.77 -24.69
N LYS A 136 3.42 -30.98 -25.77
CA LYS A 136 2.57 -29.93 -26.35
C LYS A 136 1.14 -30.44 -26.40
N LEU A 137 0.36 -29.80 -25.54
CA LEU A 137 -1.09 -29.77 -25.42
C LEU A 137 -1.80 -30.00 -26.76
N VAL A 138 -2.69 -30.99 -26.72
CA VAL A 138 -3.90 -31.00 -27.52
C VAL A 138 -4.86 -30.02 -26.84
N HIS A 139 -5.12 -28.88 -27.47
CA HIS A 139 -6.29 -28.06 -27.15
C HIS A 139 -7.06 -27.82 -28.44
N MET A 140 -8.28 -28.37 -28.47
CA MET A 140 -9.28 -28.08 -29.49
C MET A 140 -9.77 -26.65 -29.28
N LYS A 141 -9.41 -25.74 -30.19
CA LYS A 141 -10.14 -24.48 -30.37
C LYS A 141 -11.46 -24.82 -31.04
N GLU A 142 -12.53 -25.00 -30.26
CA GLU A 142 -13.88 -24.93 -30.80
C GLU A 142 -14.22 -23.45 -31.05
N ASN A 143 -14.23 -23.04 -32.32
CA ASN A 143 -14.83 -21.79 -32.74
C ASN A 143 -16.34 -22.03 -32.93
N ILE A 144 -17.16 -21.61 -31.97
CA ILE A 144 -18.61 -21.54 -32.14
C ILE A 144 -18.92 -20.20 -32.84
N PRO A 145 -19.64 -20.17 -33.97
CA PRO A 145 -20.08 -18.92 -34.59
C PRO A 145 -21.14 -18.27 -33.69
N ILE A 146 -20.92 -17.02 -33.29
CA ILE A 146 -21.96 -16.18 -32.69
C ILE A 146 -22.54 -15.32 -33.81
N ASP A 147 -23.84 -15.49 -34.08
CA ASP A 147 -24.61 -14.59 -34.93
C ASP A 147 -25.04 -13.39 -34.07
N ILE A 148 -24.35 -12.25 -34.22
CA ILE A 148 -24.57 -11.03 -33.42
C ILE A 148 -25.60 -10.09 -34.08
N SER A 149 -26.50 -10.61 -34.95
CA SER A 149 -27.49 -9.77 -35.62
C SER A 149 -28.78 -9.53 -34.82
N ASP A 150 -29.00 -10.24 -33.73
CA ASP A 150 -30.24 -10.12 -32.96
C ASP A 150 -30.00 -9.23 -31.74
N GLY A 151 -30.68 -8.08 -31.73
CA GLY A 151 -30.56 -7.08 -30.65
C GLY A 151 -30.81 -7.69 -29.28
N VAL A 152 -30.14 -7.13 -28.27
CA VAL A 152 -30.26 -7.47 -26.84
C VAL A 152 -31.72 -7.84 -26.53
N PRO A 153 -32.01 -9.10 -26.19
CA PRO A 153 -33.36 -9.51 -25.82
C PRO A 153 -33.81 -8.66 -24.62
N GLN A 154 -34.97 -8.00 -24.74
CA GLN A 154 -35.61 -7.40 -23.58
C GLN A 154 -35.83 -8.51 -22.54
N SER A 155 -35.52 -8.24 -21.27
CA SER A 155 -35.77 -9.18 -20.18
C SER A 155 -37.23 -9.64 -20.22
N GLN A 156 -37.45 -10.88 -20.64
CA GLN A 156 -38.76 -11.49 -20.52
C GLN A 156 -38.97 -11.83 -19.05
N LYS A 157 -40.11 -11.42 -18.49
CA LYS A 157 -40.56 -11.79 -17.14
C LYS A 157 -40.36 -13.29 -16.89
N ASN A 158 -39.93 -13.63 -15.67
CA ASN A 158 -39.69 -14.95 -15.09
C ASN A 158 -40.29 -16.11 -15.91
N GLN A 159 -39.46 -16.68 -16.79
CA GLN A 159 -39.78 -17.93 -17.47
C GLN A 159 -39.36 -19.08 -16.56
N TYR A 160 -40.34 -19.80 -16.02
CA TYR A 160 -40.16 -21.00 -15.23
C TYR A 160 -39.92 -22.21 -16.13
N TYR A 161 -39.13 -23.16 -15.63
CA TYR A 161 -38.83 -24.41 -16.31
C TYR A 161 -39.17 -25.59 -15.41
N LEU A 162 -39.41 -26.74 -16.04
CA LEU A 162 -39.65 -27.98 -15.32
C LEU A 162 -38.31 -28.51 -14.77
N PRO A 163 -38.28 -29.00 -13.52
CA PRO A 163 -37.14 -29.75 -12.99
C PRO A 163 -36.81 -30.97 -13.84
N CYS A 164 -35.53 -31.36 -13.84
CA CYS A 164 -35.07 -32.51 -14.62
C CYS A 164 -35.63 -33.84 -14.11
N CYS A 165 -36.11 -33.88 -12.85
CA CYS A 165 -36.60 -35.08 -12.19
C CYS A 165 -37.99 -34.85 -11.59
N SER A 166 -39.01 -35.48 -12.17
CA SER A 166 -40.39 -35.47 -11.64
C SER A 166 -40.51 -36.05 -10.23
N SER A 167 -39.63 -36.98 -9.86
CA SER A 167 -39.53 -37.54 -8.49
C SER A 167 -39.04 -36.52 -7.46
N LYS A 168 -38.19 -35.57 -7.87
CA LYS A 168 -37.79 -34.45 -7.01
C LYS A 168 -38.96 -33.52 -6.74
N VAL A 169 -39.71 -33.14 -7.78
CA VAL A 169 -40.92 -32.30 -7.62
C VAL A 169 -41.94 -32.94 -6.68
N ALA A 170 -42.18 -34.26 -6.81
CA ALA A 170 -43.08 -34.99 -5.93
C ALA A 170 -42.59 -35.00 -4.47
N LYS A 171 -41.28 -35.15 -4.26
CA LYS A 171 -40.68 -35.12 -2.92
C LYS A 171 -40.74 -33.72 -2.31
N ASP A 172 -40.41 -32.69 -3.08
CA ASP A 172 -40.43 -31.29 -2.64
C ASP A 172 -41.85 -30.86 -2.25
N LEU A 173 -42.87 -31.25 -3.03
CA LEU A 173 -44.27 -31.04 -2.67
C LEU A 173 -44.68 -31.77 -1.38
N ASN A 174 -44.24 -33.02 -1.24
CA ASN A 174 -44.51 -33.82 -0.05
C ASN A 174 -43.90 -33.19 1.21
N ASP A 175 -42.67 -32.69 1.09
CA ASP A 175 -41.94 -32.11 2.20
C ASP A 175 -42.51 -30.72 2.54
N TYR A 176 -42.82 -29.88 1.54
CA TYR A 176 -43.38 -28.54 1.77
C TYR A 176 -44.78 -28.55 2.42
N PHE A 177 -45.66 -29.43 1.97
CA PHE A 177 -47.03 -29.53 2.51
C PHE A 177 -47.20 -30.62 3.59
N GLU A 178 -46.11 -31.26 4.00
CA GLU A 178 -46.07 -32.33 4.99
C GLU A 178 -47.05 -33.50 4.71
N PHE A 179 -47.24 -33.86 3.43
CA PHE A 179 -48.24 -34.87 3.02
C PHE A 179 -47.95 -36.29 3.56
N SER A 180 -46.72 -36.55 4.02
CA SER A 180 -46.29 -37.86 4.55
C SER A 180 -46.44 -39.03 3.56
N TRP A 181 -46.20 -38.78 2.27
CA TRP A 181 -46.19 -39.79 1.22
C TRP A 181 -45.09 -40.83 1.45
N THR A 182 -45.44 -42.09 1.19
CA THR A 182 -44.48 -43.19 1.09
C THR A 182 -43.69 -43.10 -0.23
N GLN A 183 -42.54 -43.79 -0.33
CA GLN A 183 -41.75 -43.82 -1.57
C GLN A 183 -42.58 -44.29 -2.78
N GLU A 184 -43.47 -45.28 -2.61
CA GLU A 184 -44.36 -45.75 -3.68
C GLU A 184 -45.33 -44.65 -4.15
N GLN A 185 -45.79 -43.78 -3.25
CA GLN A 185 -46.64 -42.64 -3.59
C GLN A 185 -45.85 -41.52 -4.27
N ILE A 186 -44.60 -41.28 -3.85
CA ILE A 186 -43.69 -40.34 -4.51
C ILE A 186 -43.42 -40.81 -5.95
N ASP A 187 -43.13 -42.10 -6.15
CA ASP A 187 -42.87 -42.67 -7.48
C ASP A 187 -44.11 -42.58 -8.37
N LEU A 188 -45.31 -42.83 -7.83
CA LEU A 188 -46.57 -42.67 -8.57
C LEU A 188 -46.88 -41.21 -8.92
N ALA A 189 -46.62 -40.28 -7.99
CA ALA A 189 -46.75 -38.85 -8.24
C ALA A 189 -45.77 -38.38 -9.32
N ALA A 190 -44.52 -38.86 -9.27
CA ALA A 190 -43.51 -38.59 -10.29
C ALA A 190 -43.97 -39.07 -11.67
N GLU A 191 -44.50 -40.29 -11.77
CA GLU A 191 -45.04 -40.84 -13.03
C GLU A 191 -46.19 -39.98 -13.58
N LYS A 192 -47.09 -39.50 -12.71
CA LYS A 192 -48.17 -38.57 -13.11
C LYS A 192 -47.62 -37.23 -13.59
N ILE A 193 -46.64 -36.65 -12.90
CA ILE A 193 -45.99 -35.39 -13.29
C ILE A 193 -45.35 -35.54 -14.69
N GLU A 194 -44.59 -36.61 -14.89
CA GLU A 194 -43.88 -36.89 -16.15
C GLU A 194 -44.85 -37.06 -17.33
N ASN A 195 -45.95 -37.77 -17.12
CA ASN A 195 -46.88 -38.13 -18.20
C ASN A 195 -47.96 -37.06 -18.47
N GLU A 196 -48.40 -36.31 -17.45
CA GLU A 196 -49.56 -35.42 -17.56
C GLU A 196 -49.20 -33.94 -17.47
N ILE A 197 -48.16 -33.59 -16.71
CA ILE A 197 -47.77 -32.19 -16.48
C ILE A 197 -46.66 -31.80 -17.44
N TYR A 198 -45.55 -32.53 -17.47
CA TYR A 198 -44.37 -32.13 -18.25
C TYR A 198 -44.64 -31.87 -19.74
N PRO A 199 -45.46 -32.68 -20.44
CA PRO A 199 -45.77 -32.41 -21.85
C PRO A 199 -46.45 -31.05 -22.09
N LYS A 200 -47.26 -30.56 -21.13
CA LYS A 200 -47.97 -29.27 -21.24
C LYS A 200 -47.04 -28.07 -21.10
N TYR A 201 -45.94 -28.22 -20.37
CA TYR A 201 -45.04 -27.14 -19.97
C TYR A 201 -43.60 -27.33 -20.49
N SER A 202 -43.41 -28.20 -21.48
CA SER A 202 -42.10 -28.65 -22.00
C SER A 202 -41.21 -27.57 -22.60
N ASN A 203 -41.75 -26.40 -22.96
CA ASN A 203 -41.00 -25.25 -23.51
C ASN A 203 -40.80 -24.11 -22.49
N GLY A 204 -40.95 -24.40 -21.19
CA GLY A 204 -41.01 -23.38 -20.14
C GLY A 204 -42.36 -22.66 -20.11
N PHE A 205 -42.63 -21.93 -19.03
CA PHE A 205 -43.92 -21.28 -18.76
C PHE A 205 -43.78 -20.05 -17.88
N SER A 206 -44.71 -19.10 -17.98
CA SER A 206 -44.71 -17.87 -17.17
C SER A 206 -45.91 -17.78 -16.22
N ASP A 207 -46.89 -18.68 -16.34
CA ASP A 207 -48.09 -18.73 -15.51
C ASP A 207 -47.91 -19.77 -14.39
N LEU A 208 -47.24 -19.36 -13.31
CA LEU A 208 -46.93 -20.24 -12.18
C LEU A 208 -48.20 -20.73 -11.48
N ASN A 209 -49.22 -19.86 -11.36
CA ASN A 209 -50.51 -20.23 -10.78
C ASN A 209 -51.23 -21.28 -11.63
N GLY A 210 -51.22 -21.13 -12.96
CA GLY A 210 -51.75 -22.14 -13.87
C GLY A 210 -51.03 -23.48 -13.75
N PHE A 211 -49.70 -23.48 -13.67
CA PHE A 211 -48.90 -24.69 -13.46
C PHE A 211 -49.22 -25.39 -12.14
N LEU A 212 -49.22 -24.68 -11.02
CA LEU A 212 -49.50 -25.26 -9.70
C LEU A 212 -50.95 -25.74 -9.58
N SER A 213 -51.89 -25.07 -10.25
CA SER A 213 -53.29 -25.52 -10.34
C SER A 213 -53.41 -26.84 -11.10
N ASP A 214 -52.73 -26.97 -12.24
CA ASP A 214 -52.69 -28.22 -13.01
C ASP A 214 -52.03 -29.36 -12.22
N LEU A 215 -50.97 -29.05 -11.49
CA LEU A 215 -50.26 -29.98 -10.60
C LEU A 215 -51.16 -30.46 -9.45
N ASN A 216 -51.87 -29.53 -8.78
CA ASN A 216 -52.85 -29.82 -7.72
C ASN A 216 -53.95 -30.77 -8.20
N ILE A 217 -54.45 -30.57 -9.43
CA ILE A 217 -55.48 -31.42 -10.05
C ILE A 217 -54.92 -32.80 -10.38
N ALA A 218 -53.78 -32.89 -11.07
CA ALA A 218 -53.22 -34.16 -11.54
C ALA A 218 -52.83 -35.09 -10.38
N LEU A 219 -52.30 -34.50 -9.31
CA LEU A 219 -51.85 -35.23 -8.12
C LEU A 219 -52.94 -35.39 -7.05
N GLU A 220 -54.14 -34.82 -7.25
CA GLU A 220 -55.26 -34.88 -6.31
C GLU A 220 -54.88 -34.35 -4.91
N LEU A 221 -54.14 -33.24 -4.83
CA LEU A 221 -53.58 -32.73 -3.56
C LEU A 221 -54.61 -32.03 -2.65
N ASP A 222 -55.77 -31.62 -3.20
CA ASP A 222 -56.82 -30.85 -2.51
C ASP A 222 -56.32 -29.53 -1.89
N LEU A 223 -55.30 -28.91 -2.50
CA LEU A 223 -54.78 -27.61 -2.06
C LEU A 223 -55.80 -26.50 -2.35
N LYS A 224 -56.02 -25.63 -1.37
CA LYS A 224 -56.81 -24.40 -1.55
C LYS A 224 -55.99 -23.35 -2.30
N GLN A 225 -56.65 -22.39 -2.94
CA GLN A 225 -55.97 -21.28 -3.63
C GLN A 225 -55.01 -20.53 -2.70
N GLU A 226 -55.38 -20.30 -1.43
CA GLU A 226 -54.50 -19.65 -0.43
C GLU A 226 -53.16 -20.39 -0.25
N GLN A 227 -53.17 -21.73 -0.29
CA GLN A 227 -51.96 -22.55 -0.17
C GLN A 227 -51.13 -22.57 -1.46
N ILE A 228 -51.79 -22.45 -2.61
CA ILE A 228 -51.11 -22.26 -3.90
C ILE A 228 -50.45 -20.88 -3.94
N ASP A 229 -51.15 -19.84 -3.50
CA ASP A 229 -50.63 -18.47 -3.43
C ASP A 229 -49.45 -18.37 -2.45
N GLU A 230 -49.51 -19.08 -1.31
CA GLU A 230 -48.39 -19.20 -0.36
C GLU A 230 -47.18 -19.92 -0.98
N LEU A 231 -47.43 -20.99 -1.74
CA LEU A 231 -46.36 -21.69 -2.45
C LEU A 231 -45.75 -20.84 -3.59
N ILE A 232 -46.57 -20.08 -4.33
CA ILE A 232 -46.09 -19.10 -5.33
C ILE A 232 -45.20 -18.08 -4.64
N TYR A 233 -45.66 -17.52 -3.52
CA TYR A 233 -44.89 -16.57 -2.74
C TYR A 233 -43.56 -17.16 -2.30
N ALA A 234 -43.55 -18.40 -1.81
CA ALA A 234 -42.33 -19.08 -1.42
C ALA A 234 -41.41 -19.32 -2.65
N LEU A 235 -41.95 -19.74 -3.81
CA LEU A 235 -41.21 -19.97 -5.09
C LEU A 235 -40.59 -18.70 -5.65
N GLU A 236 -41.28 -17.58 -5.54
CA GLU A 236 -40.79 -16.29 -6.01
C GLU A 236 -39.84 -15.62 -5.01
N SER A 237 -39.92 -15.95 -3.73
CA SER A 237 -39.02 -15.43 -2.68
C SER A 237 -37.80 -16.31 -2.37
N GLY A 238 -37.79 -17.57 -2.81
CA GLY A 238 -36.69 -18.51 -2.56
C GLY A 238 -36.65 -19.12 -1.15
N SER A 239 -37.75 -19.06 -0.39
CA SER A 239 -37.78 -19.34 1.06
C SER A 239 -37.71 -20.82 1.49
N PHE A 240 -37.33 -21.77 0.64
CA PHE A 240 -37.46 -23.23 0.91
C PHE A 240 -36.22 -23.96 1.42
N TYR A 241 -35.04 -23.35 1.35
CA TYR A 241 -33.81 -24.05 1.71
C TYR A 241 -33.68 -24.12 3.24
N GLU A 242 -33.67 -25.34 3.80
CA GLU A 242 -33.35 -25.57 5.22
C GLU A 242 -31.97 -24.96 5.50
N LYS A 243 -31.91 -24.13 6.56
CA LYS A 243 -30.71 -23.42 7.00
C LYS A 243 -29.68 -24.42 7.52
N THR A 244 -28.69 -24.76 6.69
CA THR A 244 -27.43 -25.28 7.20
C THR A 244 -26.53 -24.09 7.50
N ASP A 245 -26.60 -23.60 8.74
CA ASP A 245 -25.60 -22.65 9.26
C ASP A 245 -24.29 -23.43 9.41
N ALA A 246 -23.37 -23.30 8.45
CA ALA A 246 -22.01 -23.81 8.60
C ALA A 246 -21.32 -23.03 9.74
N PRO A 247 -20.85 -23.68 10.82
CA PRO A 247 -20.13 -22.98 11.87
C PRO A 247 -18.78 -22.48 11.34
N ILE A 248 -18.58 -21.16 11.40
CA ILE A 248 -17.32 -20.49 11.04
C ILE A 248 -16.24 -20.91 12.06
N PRO A 249 -15.13 -21.53 11.64
CA PRO A 249 -14.03 -21.84 12.56
C PRO A 249 -13.31 -20.56 12.99
N HIS A 250 -12.96 -20.48 14.27
CA HIS A 250 -12.21 -19.36 14.85
C HIS A 250 -10.79 -19.29 14.24
N ILE A 251 -10.45 -18.16 13.61
CA ILE A 251 -9.11 -17.87 13.09
C ILE A 251 -8.23 -17.34 14.23
N SER A 252 -6.95 -17.74 14.28
CA SER A 252 -5.99 -17.29 15.28
C SER A 252 -5.20 -16.06 14.82
N ASP A 253 -4.90 -15.15 15.75
CA ASP A 253 -4.19 -13.88 15.53
C ASP A 253 -2.84 -14.01 14.79
N GLU A 254 -2.18 -15.18 14.84
CA GLU A 254 -0.89 -15.45 14.19
C GLU A 254 -1.00 -15.59 12.65
N ILE A 255 -2.20 -15.84 12.12
CA ILE A 255 -2.48 -15.93 10.66
C ILE A 255 -2.78 -14.53 10.09
N ILE A 256 -3.40 -13.68 10.90
CA ILE A 256 -3.75 -12.29 10.56
C ILE A 256 -2.47 -11.48 10.29
N GLU A 257 -1.43 -11.66 11.11
CA GLU A 257 -0.13 -10.98 10.96
C GLU A 257 0.64 -11.39 9.68
N GLN A 258 0.33 -12.53 9.07
CA GLN A 258 0.94 -12.99 7.82
C GLN A 258 0.23 -12.43 6.57
N LEU A 259 -1.06 -12.07 6.67
CA LEU A 259 -1.89 -11.63 5.55
C LEU A 259 -1.69 -10.15 5.18
N ALA A 260 -1.19 -9.33 6.09
CA ALA A 260 -0.86 -7.92 5.83
C ALA A 260 0.33 -7.71 4.87
N LYS A 261 1.04 -8.78 4.45
CA LYS A 261 2.37 -8.62 3.83
C LYS A 261 2.48 -8.61 2.31
N HIS A 262 1.57 -9.15 1.48
CA HIS A 262 1.76 -9.06 0.01
C HIS A 262 0.49 -9.19 -0.85
N SER A 263 0.27 -8.24 -1.79
CA SER A 263 -0.69 -8.33 -2.89
C SER A 263 -0.32 -9.37 -3.97
N SER A 264 0.90 -9.92 -3.93
CA SER A 264 1.40 -10.88 -4.92
C SER A 264 1.02 -12.33 -4.66
N ASP A 265 0.35 -12.63 -3.54
CA ASP A 265 0.05 -14.00 -3.10
C ASP A 265 -1.46 -14.35 -3.11
N SER A 266 -2.33 -13.45 -3.59
CA SER A 266 -3.75 -13.73 -3.84
C SER A 266 -4.12 -13.61 -5.32
N SER A 267 -5.08 -14.41 -5.80
CA SER A 267 -5.54 -14.32 -7.19
C SER A 267 -6.38 -13.07 -7.46
N ALA A 268 -7.15 -12.57 -6.49
CA ALA A 268 -8.00 -11.39 -6.65
C ALA A 268 -8.29 -10.68 -5.30
N PRO A 269 -7.33 -9.89 -4.76
CA PRO A 269 -7.55 -9.16 -3.51
C PRO A 269 -8.60 -8.04 -3.64
N PHE A 270 -8.68 -7.38 -4.79
CA PHE A 270 -9.56 -6.24 -5.04
C PHE A 270 -10.20 -6.36 -6.42
N LEU A 271 -11.38 -5.79 -6.62
CA LEU A 271 -12.03 -5.76 -7.92
C LEU A 271 -11.53 -4.58 -8.76
N THR A 272 -10.25 -4.55 -9.11
CA THR A 272 -9.64 -3.42 -9.82
C THR A 272 -8.85 -3.89 -11.05
N GLY A 273 -8.57 -3.03 -12.02
CA GLY A 273 -7.76 -3.39 -13.18
C GLY A 273 -8.34 -4.56 -13.99
N ARG A 274 -7.46 -5.37 -14.59
CA ARG A 274 -7.81 -6.47 -15.49
C ARG A 274 -7.99 -7.77 -14.73
N THR A 275 -9.23 -8.26 -14.66
CA THR A 275 -9.59 -9.54 -14.04
C THR A 275 -9.97 -10.58 -15.08
N VAL A 276 -9.37 -11.77 -15.03
CA VAL A 276 -9.78 -12.90 -15.87
C VAL A 276 -10.74 -13.81 -15.13
N ILE A 277 -11.91 -14.03 -15.71
CA ILE A 277 -12.94 -14.96 -15.25
C ILE A 277 -12.76 -16.28 -16.00
N ALA A 278 -12.17 -17.27 -15.31
CA ALA A 278 -11.95 -18.61 -15.84
C ALA A 278 -13.16 -19.50 -15.60
N ARG A 279 -13.99 -19.67 -16.64
CA ARG A 279 -15.21 -20.48 -16.60
C ARG A 279 -14.88 -21.94 -16.87
N ILE A 280 -15.20 -22.80 -15.93
CA ILE A 280 -14.91 -24.23 -15.99
C ILE A 280 -16.26 -24.95 -16.01
N TYR A 281 -16.71 -25.29 -17.21
CA TYR A 281 -17.94 -26.07 -17.43
C TYR A 281 -17.67 -27.52 -17.03
N MET A 282 -18.39 -27.98 -16.00
CA MET A 282 -18.20 -29.29 -15.40
C MET A 282 -19.21 -30.28 -15.98
N ASN A 283 -18.71 -31.30 -16.68
CA ASN A 283 -19.46 -32.49 -17.01
C ASN A 283 -19.16 -33.58 -15.98
N ASP A 284 -20.18 -34.35 -15.61
CA ASP A 284 -20.06 -35.54 -14.78
C ASP A 284 -20.89 -36.69 -15.39
N PRO A 285 -20.82 -37.93 -14.88
CA PRO A 285 -21.55 -39.06 -15.46
C PRO A 285 -23.07 -38.89 -15.58
N ASN A 286 -23.67 -38.03 -14.76
CA ASN A 286 -25.12 -37.80 -14.72
C ASN A 286 -25.52 -36.52 -15.46
N ASN A 287 -24.61 -35.54 -15.58
CA ASN A 287 -24.91 -34.22 -16.09
C ASN A 287 -23.87 -33.76 -17.11
N SER A 288 -24.31 -33.25 -18.28
CA SER A 288 -23.40 -32.79 -19.32
C SER A 288 -23.91 -31.55 -20.03
N TRP A 289 -23.05 -30.54 -20.12
CA TRP A 289 -23.36 -29.29 -20.79
C TRP A 289 -23.58 -29.47 -22.29
N SER A 290 -24.78 -29.12 -22.77
CA SER A 290 -25.03 -28.92 -24.19
C SER A 290 -24.42 -27.59 -24.68
N ALA A 291 -24.27 -27.43 -25.99
CA ALA A 291 -23.78 -26.16 -26.56
C ALA A 291 -24.75 -24.99 -26.26
N ASP A 292 -26.06 -25.25 -26.33
CA ASP A 292 -27.09 -24.26 -26.06
C ASP A 292 -27.10 -23.84 -24.58
N ASP A 293 -26.95 -24.80 -23.66
CA ASP A 293 -26.86 -24.52 -22.23
C ASP A 293 -25.62 -23.68 -21.89
N ARG A 294 -24.47 -24.00 -22.49
CA ARG A 294 -23.25 -23.20 -22.29
C ARG A 294 -23.40 -21.79 -22.81
N ASN A 295 -24.03 -21.63 -23.98
CA ASN A 295 -24.30 -20.31 -24.56
C ASN A 295 -25.23 -19.50 -23.67
N MET A 296 -26.25 -20.15 -23.09
CA MET A 296 -27.18 -19.52 -22.16
C MET A 296 -26.47 -19.04 -20.89
N ALA A 297 -25.75 -19.93 -20.19
CA ALA A 297 -24.96 -19.58 -19.01
C ALA A 297 -23.90 -18.51 -19.32
N TRP A 298 -23.31 -18.56 -20.52
CA TRP A 298 -22.36 -17.55 -20.97
C TRP A 298 -22.98 -16.15 -21.08
N GLN A 299 -24.15 -16.02 -21.72
CA GLN A 299 -24.82 -14.73 -21.85
C GLN A 299 -25.08 -14.10 -20.49
N GLN A 300 -25.47 -14.90 -19.51
CA GLN A 300 -25.69 -14.40 -18.15
C GLN A 300 -24.41 -13.91 -17.48
N ILE A 301 -23.33 -14.69 -17.56
CA ILE A 301 -22.05 -14.32 -16.97
C ILE A 301 -21.56 -13.01 -17.62
N ILE A 302 -21.79 -12.81 -18.92
CA ILE A 302 -21.53 -11.53 -19.59
C ILE A 302 -22.40 -10.41 -19.06
N THR A 303 -23.69 -10.64 -18.89
CA THR A 303 -24.59 -9.60 -18.36
C THR A 303 -24.20 -9.20 -16.94
N VAL A 304 -23.90 -10.17 -16.08
CA VAL A 304 -23.41 -9.96 -14.71
C VAL A 304 -22.08 -9.20 -14.71
N ALA A 305 -21.11 -9.64 -15.51
CA ALA A 305 -19.82 -8.96 -15.64
C ALA A 305 -20.00 -7.52 -16.13
N THR A 306 -20.91 -7.30 -17.09
CA THR A 306 -21.23 -5.96 -17.60
C THR A 306 -21.85 -5.09 -16.50
N HIS A 307 -22.77 -5.62 -15.69
CA HIS A 307 -23.34 -4.89 -14.56
C HIS A 307 -22.27 -4.51 -13.52
N ILE A 308 -21.41 -5.46 -13.14
CA ILE A 308 -20.31 -5.21 -12.21
C ILE A 308 -19.35 -4.14 -12.77
N GLN A 309 -18.97 -4.21 -14.05
CA GLN A 309 -18.14 -3.18 -14.69
C GLN A 309 -18.82 -1.80 -14.72
N ASN A 310 -20.14 -1.75 -14.89
CA ASN A 310 -20.90 -0.51 -14.89
C ASN A 310 -21.04 0.10 -13.48
N TRP A 311 -20.99 -0.72 -12.43
CA TRP A 311 -21.00 -0.25 -11.05
C TRP A 311 -19.64 0.30 -10.58
N ALA A 312 -18.55 -0.15 -11.21
CA ALA A 312 -17.20 0.21 -10.83
C ALA A 312 -16.92 1.71 -11.03
N PRO A 313 -16.25 2.38 -10.08
CA PRO A 313 -15.77 3.74 -10.30
C PRO A 313 -14.68 3.74 -11.38
N TYR A 314 -14.53 4.86 -12.10
CA TYR A 314 -13.55 4.97 -13.18
C TYR A 314 -12.11 4.71 -12.70
N SER A 315 -11.77 5.15 -11.48
CA SER A 315 -10.47 4.93 -10.83
C SER A 315 -10.15 3.46 -10.60
N ALA A 316 -11.15 2.59 -10.47
CA ALA A 316 -10.94 1.15 -10.33
C ALA A 316 -10.47 0.48 -11.63
N ASN A 317 -10.67 1.11 -12.79
CA ASN A 317 -10.21 0.63 -14.11
C ASN A 317 -10.59 -0.84 -14.40
N VAL A 318 -11.80 -1.26 -14.05
CA VAL A 318 -12.23 -2.66 -14.10
C VAL A 318 -12.41 -3.17 -15.53
N SER A 319 -11.63 -4.19 -15.89
CA SER A 319 -11.69 -4.89 -17.17
C SER A 319 -11.88 -6.39 -16.94
N LEU A 320 -13.10 -6.89 -17.17
CA LEU A 320 -13.41 -8.31 -17.02
C LEU A 320 -13.18 -9.04 -18.35
N VAL A 321 -12.30 -10.04 -18.33
CA VAL A 321 -11.93 -10.85 -19.49
C VAL A 321 -12.34 -12.29 -19.22
N HIS A 322 -12.95 -12.97 -20.18
CA HIS A 322 -13.48 -14.29 -19.95
C HIS A 322 -12.78 -15.36 -20.76
N VAL A 323 -12.53 -16.50 -20.13
CA VAL A 323 -11.96 -17.70 -20.77
C VAL A 323 -12.81 -18.91 -20.38
N SER A 324 -12.87 -19.92 -21.23
CA SER A 324 -13.72 -21.10 -21.02
C SER A 324 -12.92 -22.38 -21.13
N PHE A 325 -13.23 -23.31 -20.23
CA PHE A 325 -12.71 -24.66 -20.17
C PHE A 325 -13.86 -25.64 -19.97
N ILE A 326 -13.70 -26.86 -20.47
CA ILE A 326 -14.64 -27.96 -20.21
C ILE A 326 -13.84 -29.03 -19.48
N SER A 327 -14.26 -29.39 -18.28
CA SER A 327 -13.70 -30.50 -17.51
C SER A 327 -14.74 -31.60 -17.38
N THR A 328 -14.33 -32.86 -17.55
CA THR A 328 -15.24 -34.02 -17.52
C THR A 328 -14.78 -34.98 -16.43
N LEU A 329 -15.47 -34.96 -15.29
CA LEU A 329 -15.16 -35.77 -14.12
C LEU A 329 -15.55 -37.25 -14.34
N GLU A 330 -14.78 -38.16 -13.75
CA GLU A 330 -15.06 -39.60 -13.81
C GLU A 330 -16.22 -40.03 -12.88
N ALA A 331 -16.55 -39.21 -11.89
CA ALA A 331 -17.63 -39.44 -10.93
C ALA A 331 -18.40 -38.13 -10.67
N THR A 332 -19.69 -38.23 -10.31
CA THR A 332 -20.49 -37.08 -9.88
C THR A 332 -20.10 -36.73 -8.44
N PRO A 333 -19.46 -35.57 -8.19
CA PRO A 333 -19.08 -35.17 -6.85
C PRO A 333 -20.27 -34.65 -6.06
N ASP A 334 -20.11 -34.55 -4.75
CA ASP A 334 -21.01 -33.76 -3.91
C ASP A 334 -20.64 -32.28 -4.08
N TYR A 335 -21.50 -31.51 -4.72
CA TYR A 335 -21.27 -30.09 -4.97
C TYR A 335 -21.69 -29.20 -3.79
N THR A 336 -22.11 -29.75 -2.64
CA THR A 336 -22.50 -28.96 -1.47
C THR A 336 -21.31 -28.21 -0.85
N ALA A 337 -21.58 -27.05 -0.25
CA ALA A 337 -20.57 -26.22 0.39
C ALA A 337 -19.97 -26.86 1.66
N ASP A 338 -20.69 -27.80 2.28
CA ASP A 338 -20.31 -28.47 3.53
C ASP A 338 -19.40 -29.69 3.32
N ALA A 339 -19.08 -30.04 2.07
CA ALA A 339 -18.18 -31.15 1.77
C ALA A 339 -16.73 -30.79 2.16
N PRO A 340 -16.13 -31.46 3.16
CA PRO A 340 -14.86 -31.04 3.78
C PRO A 340 -13.64 -31.12 2.84
N ASP A 341 -13.78 -31.76 1.69
CA ASP A 341 -12.71 -31.94 0.71
C ASP A 341 -13.22 -31.46 -0.66
N HIS A 342 -13.02 -30.18 -0.99
CA HIS A 342 -13.26 -29.61 -2.34
C HIS A 342 -12.28 -30.15 -3.41
N ASP A 343 -11.72 -31.34 -3.18
CA ASP A 343 -10.81 -32.10 -4.06
C ASP A 343 -11.33 -32.22 -5.49
N TRP A 344 -12.65 -32.13 -5.69
CA TRP A 344 -13.24 -32.17 -7.02
C TRP A 344 -12.89 -30.95 -7.89
N MET A 345 -12.65 -29.77 -7.30
CA MET A 345 -12.21 -28.57 -8.03
C MET A 345 -10.76 -28.72 -8.50
N ASP A 346 -9.89 -29.20 -7.62
CA ASP A 346 -8.50 -29.53 -7.97
C ASP A 346 -8.46 -30.65 -9.01
N HIS A 347 -9.30 -31.68 -8.87
CA HIS A 347 -9.42 -32.72 -9.88
C HIS A 347 -9.93 -32.16 -11.23
N ALA A 348 -10.86 -31.21 -11.20
CA ALA A 348 -11.38 -30.58 -12.40
C ALA A 348 -10.29 -29.86 -13.20
N VAL A 349 -9.41 -29.09 -12.53
CA VAL A 349 -8.29 -28.40 -13.18
C VAL A 349 -7.11 -29.33 -13.47
N TYR A 350 -6.97 -30.43 -12.72
CA TYR A 350 -6.05 -31.53 -13.03
C TYR A 350 -6.35 -32.17 -14.38
N ILE A 351 -7.62 -32.37 -14.71
CA ILE A 351 -8.03 -32.84 -16.05
C ILE A 351 -7.65 -31.81 -17.13
N LEU A 352 -7.59 -30.52 -16.80
CA LEU A 352 -7.13 -29.46 -17.71
C LEU A 352 -5.60 -29.37 -17.80
N GLY A 353 -4.87 -30.15 -17.00
CA GLY A 353 -3.41 -30.27 -17.02
C GLY A 353 -2.67 -29.44 -15.97
N TYR A 354 -3.35 -29.00 -14.91
CA TYR A 354 -2.78 -28.19 -13.81
C TYR A 354 -2.84 -28.97 -12.50
N LEU A 355 -1.81 -28.90 -11.66
CA LEU A 355 -1.73 -29.69 -10.43
C LEU A 355 -2.91 -29.45 -9.49
N ASP A 356 -3.31 -28.20 -9.35
CA ASP A 356 -4.37 -27.73 -8.46
C ASP A 356 -4.92 -26.37 -8.95
N THR A 357 -5.95 -25.88 -8.26
CA THR A 357 -6.60 -24.58 -8.52
C THR A 357 -5.66 -23.39 -8.40
N THR A 358 -4.61 -23.48 -7.56
CA THR A 358 -3.58 -22.45 -7.40
C THR A 358 -2.68 -22.34 -8.61
N GLU A 359 -2.14 -23.46 -9.11
CA GLU A 359 -1.32 -23.48 -10.32
C GLU A 359 -2.13 -22.99 -11.52
N PHE A 360 -3.38 -23.44 -11.63
CA PHE A 360 -4.29 -22.98 -12.68
C PHE A 360 -4.47 -21.46 -12.64
N ALA A 361 -4.82 -20.87 -11.50
CA ALA A 361 -5.00 -19.42 -11.36
C ALA A 361 -3.73 -18.64 -11.75
N LYS A 362 -2.55 -19.08 -11.29
CA LYS A 362 -1.25 -18.47 -11.65
C LYS A 362 -0.97 -18.54 -13.15
N ALA A 363 -1.25 -19.68 -13.78
CA ALA A 363 -1.05 -19.88 -15.20
C ALA A 363 -1.98 -18.99 -16.03
N ILE A 364 -3.27 -18.89 -15.66
CA ILE A 364 -4.23 -17.99 -16.31
C ILE A 364 -3.79 -16.53 -16.14
N LYS A 365 -3.43 -16.11 -14.93
CA LYS A 365 -3.02 -14.72 -14.65
C LYS A 365 -1.84 -14.30 -15.52
N THR A 366 -0.83 -15.18 -15.58
CA THR A 366 0.38 -14.97 -16.39
C THR A 366 0.06 -14.96 -17.88
N THR A 367 -0.74 -15.91 -18.37
CA THR A 367 -1.06 -16.05 -19.80
C THR A 367 -1.79 -14.83 -20.36
N TYR A 368 -2.67 -14.22 -19.55
CA TYR A 368 -3.52 -13.11 -19.97
C TYR A 368 -3.02 -11.74 -19.50
N ASN A 369 -1.85 -11.68 -18.85
CA ASN A 369 -1.29 -10.49 -18.23
C ASN A 369 -2.34 -9.74 -17.40
N ALA A 370 -2.98 -10.48 -16.50
CA ALA A 370 -4.10 -9.99 -15.69
C ALA A 370 -3.62 -9.55 -14.31
N ASP A 371 -4.27 -8.52 -13.77
CA ASP A 371 -4.09 -8.05 -12.39
C ASP A 371 -4.74 -9.04 -11.42
N HIS A 372 -5.84 -9.67 -11.82
CA HIS A 372 -6.57 -10.67 -11.02
C HIS A 372 -7.09 -11.85 -11.84
N VAL A 373 -7.38 -12.96 -11.15
CA VAL A 373 -8.05 -14.14 -11.71
C VAL A 373 -9.08 -14.66 -10.72
N ILE A 374 -10.27 -14.98 -11.24
CA ILE A 374 -11.30 -15.73 -10.51
C ILE A 374 -11.64 -17.01 -11.26
N GLN A 375 -11.98 -18.05 -10.51
CA GLN A 375 -12.34 -19.36 -11.03
C GLN A 375 -13.84 -19.58 -10.88
N LEU A 376 -14.51 -19.97 -11.96
CA LEU A 376 -15.95 -20.12 -11.98
C LEU A 376 -16.32 -21.54 -12.38
N PHE A 377 -16.59 -22.38 -11.39
CA PHE A 377 -16.98 -23.77 -11.60
C PHE A 377 -18.48 -23.83 -11.88
N LEU A 378 -18.83 -24.41 -13.02
CA LEU A 378 -20.19 -24.43 -13.55
C LEU A 378 -20.67 -25.88 -13.68
N PRO A 379 -21.15 -26.52 -12.60
CA PRO A 379 -21.81 -27.82 -12.70
C PRO A 379 -23.12 -27.73 -13.45
N HIS A 380 -23.36 -28.67 -14.38
CA HIS A 380 -24.63 -28.79 -15.12
C HIS A 380 -25.73 -29.45 -14.29
N THR A 381 -25.83 -29.09 -13.02
CA THR A 381 -26.82 -29.61 -12.08
C THR A 381 -27.53 -28.46 -11.40
N ASP A 382 -28.60 -28.78 -10.68
CA ASP A 382 -29.26 -27.84 -9.80
C ASP A 382 -28.55 -27.69 -8.45
N GLY A 383 -28.62 -26.50 -7.88
CA GLY A 383 -28.04 -26.20 -6.58
C GLY A 383 -28.08 -24.72 -6.24
N ARG A 384 -27.65 -24.40 -5.01
CA ARG A 384 -27.47 -23.03 -4.55
C ARG A 384 -26.06 -22.58 -4.87
N SER A 385 -25.91 -21.50 -5.63
CA SER A 385 -24.61 -20.89 -5.88
C SER A 385 -23.94 -20.47 -4.58
N TYR A 386 -22.62 -20.57 -4.51
CA TYR A 386 -21.84 -20.10 -3.37
C TYR A 386 -20.42 -19.70 -3.80
N ALA A 387 -19.85 -18.70 -3.14
CA ALA A 387 -18.45 -18.35 -3.24
C ALA A 387 -17.62 -19.08 -2.17
N LEU A 388 -16.35 -19.36 -2.49
CA LEU A 388 -15.38 -19.94 -1.55
C LEU A 388 -14.22 -18.98 -1.26
N PRO A 389 -14.47 -17.76 -0.72
CA PRO A 389 -13.43 -16.74 -0.53
C PRO A 389 -12.46 -17.03 0.64
N TYR A 390 -12.36 -18.28 1.12
CA TYR A 390 -11.71 -18.65 2.38
C TYR A 390 -10.19 -18.41 2.38
N LEU A 391 -9.72 -17.57 3.30
CA LEU A 391 -8.32 -17.13 3.49
C LEU A 391 -7.27 -18.23 3.83
N THR A 392 -7.63 -19.52 3.83
CA THR A 392 -6.76 -20.61 4.33
C THR A 392 -6.24 -21.59 3.27
N TRP A 393 -6.60 -21.42 2.00
CA TRP A 393 -6.33 -22.33 0.86
C TRP A 393 -5.37 -21.80 -0.26
N GLY A 394 -4.60 -20.73 -0.05
CA GLY A 394 -3.58 -20.17 -0.95
C GLY A 394 -4.07 -19.31 -2.15
N TYR A 395 -3.18 -19.09 -3.12
CA TYR A 395 -3.38 -18.20 -4.27
C TYR A 395 -4.63 -18.50 -5.13
N GLY A 396 -5.14 -19.73 -5.13
CA GLY A 396 -6.27 -20.18 -5.96
C GLY A 396 -7.67 -19.95 -5.39
N GLU A 397 -7.77 -19.39 -4.19
CA GLU A 397 -8.99 -19.37 -3.36
C GLU A 397 -10.21 -18.65 -3.94
N ARG A 398 -10.08 -17.76 -4.92
CA ARG A 398 -11.24 -17.00 -5.43
C ARG A 398 -12.03 -17.83 -6.45
N ALA A 399 -12.66 -18.88 -5.95
CA ALA A 399 -13.54 -19.78 -6.68
C ALA A 399 -15.01 -19.52 -6.32
N CYS A 400 -15.87 -19.58 -7.32
CA CYS A 400 -17.32 -19.59 -7.12
C CYS A 400 -17.92 -20.78 -7.88
N VAL A 401 -18.92 -21.41 -7.26
CA VAL A 401 -19.69 -22.49 -7.85
C VAL A 401 -21.05 -21.96 -8.27
N PHE A 402 -21.33 -22.06 -9.57
CA PHE A 402 -22.57 -21.61 -10.17
C PHE A 402 -23.33 -22.75 -10.81
N PHE A 403 -24.51 -23.02 -10.26
CA PHE A 403 -25.39 -24.07 -10.74
C PHE A 403 -26.19 -23.56 -11.94
N TYR A 404 -26.43 -24.46 -12.90
CA TYR A 404 -27.15 -24.16 -14.13
C TYR A 404 -28.60 -23.74 -13.88
N ALA A 405 -29.22 -24.26 -12.82
CA ALA A 405 -30.57 -23.86 -12.41
C ALA A 405 -30.72 -23.95 -10.89
N SER A 406 -31.55 -23.08 -10.31
CA SER A 406 -32.07 -23.29 -8.96
C SER A 406 -33.42 -23.98 -9.11
N CYS A 407 -33.49 -25.25 -8.74
CA CYS A 407 -34.66 -26.09 -8.93
C CYS A 407 -35.24 -26.56 -7.59
N TYR A 408 -36.49 -26.17 -7.36
CA TYR A 408 -37.37 -26.79 -6.35
C TYR A 408 -38.53 -27.45 -7.10
N ILE A 409 -39.77 -27.11 -6.78
CA ILE A 409 -40.98 -27.53 -7.53
C ILE A 409 -40.97 -27.01 -8.98
N VAL A 410 -40.37 -25.83 -9.20
CA VAL A 410 -40.05 -25.29 -10.53
C VAL A 410 -38.58 -24.89 -10.55
N CYS A 411 -37.98 -24.90 -11.74
CA CYS A 411 -36.66 -24.32 -11.95
C CYS A 411 -36.80 -22.87 -12.37
N ILE A 412 -36.15 -21.99 -11.64
CA ILE A 412 -35.81 -20.67 -12.14
C ILE A 412 -34.43 -20.84 -12.74
N ARG A 413 -34.40 -20.91 -14.07
CA ARG A 413 -33.12 -20.73 -14.77
C ARG A 413 -32.75 -19.28 -14.59
N ASN A 414 -31.47 -19.05 -14.36
CA ASN A 414 -30.88 -17.81 -14.81
C ASN A 414 -31.28 -16.53 -14.05
N ASP A 415 -31.42 -16.57 -12.73
CA ASP A 415 -31.41 -15.30 -11.99
C ASP A 415 -29.97 -14.75 -11.97
N GLU A 416 -29.78 -13.56 -12.54
CA GLU A 416 -28.49 -12.87 -12.51
C GLU A 416 -28.11 -12.43 -11.09
N GLY A 417 -29.11 -12.29 -10.21
CA GLY A 417 -28.96 -11.83 -8.85
C GLY A 417 -27.92 -12.62 -8.04
N PRO A 418 -28.13 -13.94 -7.84
CA PRO A 418 -27.14 -14.79 -7.18
C PRO A 418 -25.75 -14.72 -7.83
N TYR A 419 -25.67 -14.57 -9.15
CA TYR A 419 -24.37 -14.46 -9.83
C TYR A 419 -23.65 -13.15 -9.48
N LYS A 420 -24.36 -12.02 -9.44
CA LYS A 420 -23.79 -10.73 -9.02
C LYS A 420 -23.34 -10.78 -7.56
N HIS A 421 -24.19 -11.32 -6.69
CA HIS A 421 -23.96 -11.44 -5.25
C HIS A 421 -22.71 -12.27 -4.95
N GLU A 422 -22.67 -13.51 -5.43
CA GLU A 422 -21.57 -14.42 -5.15
C GLU A 422 -20.26 -14.01 -5.84
N ALA A 423 -20.33 -13.35 -7.01
CA ALA A 423 -19.14 -12.83 -7.67
C ALA A 423 -18.43 -11.75 -6.82
N LEU A 424 -19.17 -10.97 -6.02
CA LEU A 424 -18.59 -9.91 -5.19
C LEU A 424 -17.90 -10.46 -3.93
N HIS A 425 -18.33 -11.60 -3.40
CA HIS A 425 -17.60 -12.29 -2.33
C HIS A 425 -16.17 -12.67 -2.73
N LEU A 426 -15.94 -12.91 -4.03
CA LEU A 426 -14.59 -13.18 -4.57
C LEU A 426 -13.63 -12.01 -4.37
N PHE A 427 -14.13 -10.83 -4.04
CA PHE A 427 -13.35 -9.62 -3.77
C PHE A 427 -13.53 -9.13 -2.32
N GLY A 428 -14.11 -9.95 -1.44
CA GLY A 428 -14.24 -9.65 -0.01
C GLY A 428 -15.55 -8.96 0.40
N ALA A 429 -16.54 -8.83 -0.50
CA ALA A 429 -17.87 -8.38 -0.10
C ALA A 429 -18.48 -9.30 0.97
N CYS A 430 -19.24 -8.73 1.89
CA CYS A 430 -19.87 -9.42 3.00
C CYS A 430 -21.35 -9.64 2.72
N ASP A 431 -21.93 -10.70 3.27
CA ASP A 431 -23.38 -10.81 3.30
C ASP A 431 -23.99 -9.74 4.19
N GLU A 432 -24.96 -8.99 3.66
CA GLU A 432 -25.63 -7.89 4.35
C GLU A 432 -27.06 -8.23 4.82
N TYR A 433 -27.55 -9.44 4.53
CA TYR A 433 -28.89 -9.87 4.93
C TYR A 433 -28.98 -10.50 6.32
N TYR A 434 -30.18 -10.51 6.87
CA TYR A 434 -30.47 -10.95 8.24
C TYR A 434 -30.06 -12.40 8.48
N GLU A 435 -30.30 -13.29 7.52
CA GLU A 435 -30.06 -14.73 7.63
C GLU A 435 -28.57 -15.11 7.63
N SER A 436 -27.67 -14.26 7.13
CA SER A 436 -26.23 -14.50 7.25
C SER A 436 -25.73 -14.36 8.69
N GLN A 437 -26.60 -13.92 9.59
CA GLN A 437 -26.34 -13.64 11.00
C GLN A 437 -25.19 -12.66 11.23
N CYS A 438 -24.68 -11.98 10.18
CA CYS A 438 -23.52 -11.09 10.18
C CYS A 438 -22.50 -11.50 11.27
N SER A 439 -22.13 -12.77 11.20
CA SER A 439 -21.33 -13.55 12.16
C SER A 439 -21.40 -13.06 13.62
N SER A 440 -22.53 -13.25 14.31
CA SER A 440 -22.69 -13.19 15.80
C SER A 440 -22.27 -11.92 16.55
N TRP A 441 -21.63 -10.94 15.89
CA TRP A 441 -21.07 -9.75 16.51
C TRP A 441 -21.24 -8.48 15.68
N CYS A 442 -21.87 -8.48 14.50
CA CYS A 442 -22.00 -7.30 13.63
C CYS A 442 -20.67 -6.73 13.08
N ASN A 443 -19.56 -6.80 13.83
CA ASN A 443 -18.23 -6.31 13.45
C ASN A 443 -17.44 -7.25 12.54
N GLN A 444 -17.90 -8.49 12.31
CA GLN A 444 -17.12 -9.48 11.61
C GLN A 444 -17.58 -9.69 10.17
N CYS A 445 -16.68 -9.33 9.26
CA CYS A 445 -16.63 -9.89 7.95
C CYS A 445 -15.21 -10.37 7.77
N ASP A 446 -14.98 -11.64 8.04
CA ASP A 446 -13.63 -12.21 8.05
C ASP A 446 -13.01 -12.32 6.65
N LEU A 447 -13.75 -11.91 5.63
CA LEU A 447 -13.39 -11.97 4.22
C LEU A 447 -12.94 -10.61 3.65
N THR A 448 -13.12 -9.51 4.40
CA THR A 448 -12.64 -8.18 3.98
C THR A 448 -11.16 -8.03 4.26
N TYR A 449 -10.47 -7.33 3.37
CA TYR A 449 -9.05 -7.06 3.51
C TYR A 449 -8.77 -6.22 4.76
N GLU A 450 -7.83 -6.66 5.59
CA GLU A 450 -7.67 -6.17 6.96
C GLU A 450 -7.33 -4.68 7.06
N THR A 451 -6.51 -4.17 6.13
CA THR A 451 -5.92 -2.82 6.19
C THR A 451 -6.96 -1.69 6.25
N TYR A 452 -8.14 -1.87 5.66
CA TYR A 452 -9.21 -0.88 5.64
C TYR A 452 -10.56 -1.45 6.09
N ARG A 453 -10.56 -2.67 6.67
CA ARG A 453 -11.76 -3.32 7.23
C ARG A 453 -12.49 -2.43 8.24
N SER A 454 -11.77 -1.59 8.98
CA SER A 454 -12.34 -0.65 9.94
C SER A 454 -13.16 0.48 9.31
N PHE A 455 -12.95 0.80 8.03
CA PHE A 455 -13.67 1.89 7.34
C PHE A 455 -15.01 1.43 6.78
N TYR A 456 -15.11 0.15 6.39
CA TYR A 456 -16.30 -0.42 5.73
C TYR A 456 -16.89 -1.60 6.49
N LEU A 457 -17.08 -1.41 7.81
CA LEU A 457 -17.68 -2.41 8.67
C LEU A 457 -19.07 -2.80 8.17
N ASN A 458 -19.33 -4.11 8.13
CA ASN A 458 -20.63 -4.66 7.76
C ASN A 458 -21.75 -4.18 8.71
N GLU A 459 -21.42 -3.75 9.92
CA GLU A 459 -22.32 -3.09 10.88
C GLU A 459 -23.13 -1.96 10.26
N GLY A 460 -22.54 -1.22 9.30
CA GLY A 460 -23.18 -0.06 8.71
C GLY A 460 -24.32 -0.40 7.75
N ASN A 461 -24.40 -1.64 7.23
CA ASN A 461 -25.46 -2.03 6.29
C ASN A 461 -26.13 -3.38 6.55
N CYS A 462 -25.66 -4.16 7.52
CA CYS A 462 -26.25 -5.45 7.85
C CYS A 462 -27.70 -5.29 8.37
N GLU A 463 -28.65 -6.03 7.79
CA GLU A 463 -30.06 -6.03 8.21
C GLU A 463 -30.28 -6.44 9.67
N TYR A 464 -29.41 -7.30 10.21
CA TYR A 464 -29.47 -7.71 11.62
C TYR A 464 -29.08 -6.58 12.56
N CYS A 465 -28.15 -5.73 12.15
CA CYS A 465 -27.47 -4.75 13.01
C CYS A 465 -28.06 -3.34 12.88
N MET A 466 -28.71 -3.04 11.75
CA MET A 466 -29.24 -1.72 11.42
C MET A 466 -30.76 -1.72 11.30
N SER A 467 -31.40 -0.69 11.87
CA SER A 467 -32.86 -0.53 11.75
C SER A 467 -33.33 -0.13 10.35
N ASN A 468 -32.44 0.47 9.55
CA ASN A 468 -32.72 0.96 8.19
C ASN A 468 -31.48 0.74 7.30
N PRO A 469 -31.16 -0.52 6.94
CA PRO A 469 -30.06 -0.80 6.02
C PRO A 469 -30.35 -0.21 4.64
N VAL A 470 -29.33 0.33 3.99
CA VAL A 470 -29.37 0.77 2.59
C VAL A 470 -29.54 -0.49 1.73
N PRO A 471 -30.43 -0.49 0.72
CA PRO A 471 -30.50 -1.64 -0.17
C PRO A 471 -29.12 -1.84 -0.86
N CYS A 472 -28.81 -3.06 -1.25
CA CYS A 472 -27.52 -3.41 -1.83
C CYS A 472 -27.61 -4.80 -2.48
N VAL A 473 -26.77 -5.08 -3.47
CA VAL A 473 -26.67 -6.42 -4.08
C VAL A 473 -26.25 -7.51 -3.09
N MET A 474 -25.55 -7.14 -2.01
CA MET A 474 -25.13 -8.08 -0.96
C MET A 474 -26.22 -8.39 0.07
N ARG A 475 -27.42 -7.83 -0.10
CA ARG A 475 -28.59 -8.09 0.73
C ARG A 475 -29.47 -9.12 0.03
N SER A 476 -29.71 -10.28 0.66
CA SER A 476 -30.79 -11.19 0.27
C SER A 476 -32.12 -10.46 0.29
N GLY A 477 -32.96 -10.78 -0.67
CA GLY A 477 -34.25 -10.14 -0.78
C GLY A 477 -34.08 -8.76 -1.40
N ALA A 478 -34.38 -8.74 -2.67
CA ALA A 478 -35.18 -7.70 -3.24
C ALA A 478 -36.02 -6.86 -2.25
N ASN A 479 -36.24 -5.61 -2.65
CA ASN A 479 -37.35 -4.80 -2.15
C ASN A 479 -38.67 -5.62 -2.05
N ASP A 480 -39.72 -5.04 -1.45
CA ASP A 480 -41.07 -5.65 -1.35
C ASP A 480 -41.66 -6.16 -2.69
N ASN A 481 -40.99 -5.95 -3.84
CA ASN A 481 -41.35 -6.39 -5.19
C ASN A 481 -40.44 -7.49 -5.79
N HIS A 482 -39.55 -8.13 -5.03
CA HIS A 482 -38.76 -9.28 -5.51
C HIS A 482 -37.74 -8.97 -6.64
N GLU A 483 -37.38 -7.70 -6.85
CA GLU A 483 -36.23 -7.30 -7.66
C GLU A 483 -34.94 -7.23 -6.83
N MET A 484 -34.00 -8.16 -7.06
CA MET A 484 -32.63 -8.05 -6.55
C MET A 484 -32.10 -6.62 -6.80
N ASN A 485 -31.51 -6.00 -5.79
CA ASN A 485 -30.99 -4.64 -5.90
C ASN A 485 -29.93 -4.60 -7.00
N ASP A 486 -30.24 -3.95 -8.12
CA ASP A 486 -29.32 -3.80 -9.25
C ASP A 486 -28.30 -2.67 -9.03
N PHE A 487 -27.85 -2.53 -7.78
CA PHE A 487 -26.87 -1.53 -7.38
C PHE A 487 -26.00 -2.02 -6.23
N ILE A 488 -24.78 -1.48 -6.20
CA ILE A 488 -23.81 -1.66 -5.13
C ILE A 488 -23.85 -0.43 -4.20
N CYS A 489 -23.95 -0.65 -2.90
CA CYS A 489 -23.94 0.37 -1.87
C CYS A 489 -22.50 0.73 -1.47
N ASP A 490 -22.31 1.87 -0.80
CA ASP A 490 -20.97 2.36 -0.44
C ASP A 490 -20.20 1.43 0.50
N TYR A 491 -20.90 0.68 1.36
CA TYR A 491 -20.30 -0.35 2.21
C TYR A 491 -19.67 -1.47 1.38
N THR A 492 -20.46 -2.11 0.51
CA THR A 492 -19.94 -3.15 -0.38
C THR A 492 -18.86 -2.60 -1.32
N ARG A 493 -18.97 -1.35 -1.81
CA ARG A 493 -17.91 -0.71 -2.62
C ARG A 493 -16.58 -0.73 -1.87
N GLY A 494 -16.56 -0.27 -0.63
CA GLY A 494 -15.35 -0.31 0.19
C GLY A 494 -14.79 -1.71 0.39
N GLN A 495 -15.66 -2.69 0.64
CA GLN A 495 -15.27 -4.09 0.83
C GLN A 495 -14.58 -4.70 -0.40
N VAL A 496 -15.04 -4.38 -1.62
CA VAL A 496 -14.45 -4.90 -2.87
C VAL A 496 -13.28 -4.07 -3.41
N GLY A 497 -12.84 -3.05 -2.66
CA GLY A 497 -11.71 -2.18 -3.04
C GLY A 497 -12.09 -1.02 -3.97
N TRP A 498 -13.36 -0.60 -3.95
CA TRP A 498 -13.88 0.60 -4.62
C TRP A 498 -14.20 1.74 -3.65
N GLY A 499 -13.80 1.60 -2.40
CA GLY A 499 -13.88 2.64 -1.39
C GLY A 499 -12.91 3.77 -1.65
N ASP A 500 -13.32 4.97 -1.28
CA ASP A 500 -12.53 6.21 -1.20
C ASP A 500 -13.07 6.93 0.04
N TYR A 501 -12.58 6.56 1.23
CA TYR A 501 -13.21 6.94 2.50
C TYR A 501 -13.07 8.43 2.81
N ASP A 502 -12.02 9.10 2.31
CA ASP A 502 -11.77 10.53 2.52
C ASP A 502 -12.10 11.43 1.32
N GLU A 503 -12.58 10.84 0.23
CA GLU A 503 -13.09 11.48 -0.98
C GLU A 503 -12.03 12.27 -1.76
N ASP A 504 -10.77 11.84 -1.73
CA ASP A 504 -9.68 12.50 -2.44
C ASP A 504 -9.52 12.06 -3.92
N GLY A 505 -10.26 11.02 -4.31
CA GLY A 505 -10.30 10.47 -5.66
C GLY A 505 -9.40 9.26 -5.89
N ILE A 506 -8.65 8.82 -4.88
CA ILE A 506 -7.80 7.63 -4.88
C ILE A 506 -8.53 6.55 -4.09
N LEU A 507 -8.56 5.32 -4.61
CA LEU A 507 -9.25 4.25 -3.90
C LEU A 507 -8.42 3.78 -2.70
N ASP A 508 -9.06 3.45 -1.59
CA ASP A 508 -8.43 2.99 -0.34
C ASP A 508 -7.31 1.93 -0.52
N PRO A 509 -7.42 0.94 -1.44
CA PRO A 509 -6.32 -0.01 -1.67
C PRO A 509 -5.06 0.60 -2.32
N PHE A 510 -5.17 1.80 -2.89
CA PHE A 510 -4.13 2.58 -3.54
C PHE A 510 -3.78 3.87 -2.79
N ASP A 511 -4.55 4.19 -1.75
CA ASP A 511 -4.34 5.32 -0.86
C ASP A 511 -3.53 4.89 0.37
N ALA A 512 -2.42 5.59 0.61
CA ALA A 512 -1.56 5.38 1.76
C ALA A 512 -2.13 5.98 3.06
N CYS A 513 -3.08 6.91 2.96
CA CYS A 513 -3.78 7.54 4.07
C CYS A 513 -5.32 7.60 3.86
N PRO A 514 -6.05 6.46 3.75
CA PRO A 514 -7.49 6.45 3.41
C PRO A 514 -8.44 7.24 4.32
N ALA A 515 -7.95 7.74 5.45
CA ALA A 515 -8.72 8.54 6.40
C ALA A 515 -8.40 10.04 6.34
N GLN A 516 -7.51 10.48 5.46
CA GLN A 516 -7.04 11.85 5.37
C GLN A 516 -6.74 12.25 3.93
N PRO A 517 -7.53 13.18 3.35
CA PRO A 517 -7.48 13.43 1.93
C PRO A 517 -6.11 13.97 1.52
N GLY A 518 -5.59 13.45 0.41
CA GLY A 518 -4.30 13.80 -0.12
C GLY A 518 -4.32 14.11 -1.61
N SER A 519 -3.12 14.13 -2.18
CA SER A 519 -2.94 14.25 -3.62
C SER A 519 -2.40 12.96 -4.19
N ASP A 520 -2.69 12.67 -5.46
CA ASP A 520 -2.16 11.51 -6.20
C ASP A 520 -0.61 11.46 -6.19
N ASP A 521 0.04 12.63 -6.26
CA ASP A 521 1.50 12.75 -6.15
C ASP A 521 2.06 12.26 -4.80
N ASN A 522 1.20 12.17 -3.78
CA ASN A 522 1.50 11.70 -2.43
C ASN A 522 0.70 10.44 -2.05
N TYR A 523 0.22 9.69 -3.05
CA TYR A 523 -0.53 8.45 -2.86
C TYR A 523 -1.71 8.61 -1.89
N GLY A 524 -2.43 9.72 -1.98
CA GLY A 524 -3.61 10.03 -1.14
C GLY A 524 -3.32 10.47 0.28
N CYS A 525 -2.04 10.68 0.64
CA CYS A 525 -1.71 11.34 1.90
C CYS A 525 -1.73 12.87 1.81
N PRO A 526 -2.10 13.58 2.90
CA PRO A 526 -2.00 15.03 2.98
C PRO A 526 -0.57 15.50 2.70
N SER A 527 -0.44 16.68 2.09
CA SER A 527 0.87 17.31 1.86
C SER A 527 1.67 17.33 3.17
N PHE A 528 2.85 16.73 3.13
CA PHE A 528 3.69 16.54 4.29
C PHE A 528 4.83 17.56 4.24
N GLY A 529 4.91 18.47 5.21
CA GLY A 529 5.94 19.50 5.19
C GLY A 529 6.30 20.07 6.56
N PHE A 530 7.31 20.97 6.60
CA PHE A 530 7.85 21.47 7.85
C PHE A 530 6.84 22.27 8.70
N ALA A 531 5.75 22.77 8.13
CA ALA A 531 4.68 23.42 8.90
C ALA A 531 3.96 22.43 9.83
N ASP A 532 3.97 21.15 9.49
CA ASP A 532 3.21 20.09 10.16
C ASP A 532 4.07 19.30 11.17
N ILE A 533 5.33 19.68 11.39
CA ILE A 533 6.17 19.03 12.42
C ILE A 533 5.44 19.00 13.78
N ALA A 534 4.73 20.06 14.15
CA ALA A 534 4.03 20.10 15.43
C ALA A 534 2.88 19.08 15.53
N SER A 535 2.17 18.80 14.45
CA SER A 535 1.11 17.77 14.41
C SER A 535 1.68 16.36 14.30
N PHE A 536 2.86 16.21 13.70
CA PHE A 536 3.49 14.90 13.45
C PHE A 536 4.40 14.40 14.58
N PHE A 537 4.72 15.23 15.57
CA PHE A 537 5.46 14.85 16.78
C PHE A 537 4.61 15.00 18.07
N PRO A 538 3.40 14.39 18.14
CA PRO A 538 2.47 14.63 19.24
C PRO A 538 2.92 14.01 20.58
N PHE A 539 3.62 12.88 20.53
CA PHE A 539 4.09 12.09 21.68
C PHE A 539 5.25 11.16 21.28
N ASP A 540 5.89 10.53 22.26
CA ASP A 540 6.97 9.54 22.07
C ASP A 540 8.07 10.02 21.12
N ASN A 541 8.55 11.23 21.37
CA ASN A 541 9.57 11.89 20.58
C ASN A 541 10.96 11.57 21.12
N PHE A 542 11.92 11.22 20.27
CA PHE A 542 13.28 10.88 20.68
C PHE A 542 14.32 11.63 19.83
N HIS A 543 15.23 12.36 20.48
CA HIS A 543 16.47 12.79 19.84
C HIS A 543 17.42 11.61 19.78
N VAL A 544 17.76 11.15 18.58
CA VAL A 544 18.63 10.00 18.38
C VAL A 544 19.96 10.44 17.80
N VAL A 545 21.04 10.21 18.55
CA VAL A 545 22.41 10.52 18.12
C VAL A 545 23.30 9.28 18.08
N GLY A 546 24.40 9.39 17.32
CA GLY A 546 25.46 8.40 17.34
C GLY A 546 26.12 8.28 18.72
N ASP A 547 26.44 7.06 19.16
CA ASP A 547 27.18 6.83 20.41
C ASP A 547 28.64 7.33 20.29
N ASN A 548 29.15 7.36 19.06
CA ASN A 548 30.46 7.94 18.71
C ASN A 548 30.36 9.37 18.16
N ALA A 549 29.18 10.01 18.23
CA ALA A 549 29.01 11.39 17.80
C ALA A 549 29.86 12.32 18.67
N LYS A 550 30.47 13.33 18.07
CA LYS A 550 31.21 14.34 18.83
C LYS A 550 30.20 15.22 19.58
N CYS A 551 30.67 15.87 20.63
CA CYS A 551 29.86 16.83 21.37
C CYS A 551 29.25 17.90 20.44
N THR A 552 29.99 18.34 19.43
CA THR A 552 29.52 19.31 18.42
C THR A 552 28.36 18.81 17.55
N ASP A 553 28.33 17.51 17.19
CA ASP A 553 27.21 16.91 16.47
C ASP A 553 25.94 16.92 17.34
N VAL A 554 26.09 16.61 18.63
CA VAL A 554 24.98 16.52 19.57
C VAL A 554 24.43 17.88 19.97
N LEU A 555 25.26 18.94 19.99
CA LEU A 555 24.78 20.30 20.30
C LEU A 555 23.68 20.78 19.34
N GLY A 556 23.60 20.22 18.13
CA GLY A 556 22.47 20.45 17.22
C GLY A 556 21.11 20.06 17.83
N THR A 557 21.05 19.03 18.68
CA THR A 557 19.82 18.63 19.36
C THR A 557 19.26 19.72 20.26
N ALA A 558 20.11 20.57 20.87
CA ALA A 558 19.68 21.72 21.67
C ALA A 558 18.93 22.76 20.83
N ASN A 559 19.41 23.02 19.62
CA ASN A 559 18.78 23.94 18.67
C ASN A 559 17.38 23.46 18.28
N VAL A 560 17.25 22.16 17.96
CA VAL A 560 15.96 21.57 17.57
C VAL A 560 15.01 21.46 18.77
N SER A 561 15.50 21.04 19.93
CA SER A 561 14.69 20.99 21.17
C SER A 561 14.12 22.36 21.55
N TRP A 562 14.88 23.44 21.37
CA TRP A 562 14.39 24.78 21.64
C TRP A 562 13.16 25.14 20.78
N VAL A 563 13.19 24.88 19.47
CA VAL A 563 12.03 25.17 18.62
C VAL A 563 10.84 24.24 18.94
N TYR A 564 11.10 22.98 19.35
CA TYR A 564 10.05 22.07 19.83
C TYR A 564 9.33 22.65 21.04
N GLY A 565 10.08 23.14 22.03
CA GLY A 565 9.51 23.84 23.18
C GLY A 565 8.71 25.07 22.75
N ASN A 566 9.26 25.90 21.85
CA ASN A 566 8.59 27.11 21.37
C ASN A 566 7.25 26.81 20.67
N LYS A 567 7.20 25.72 19.92
CA LYS A 567 6.00 25.21 19.24
C LYS A 567 5.09 24.38 20.14
N HIS A 568 5.42 24.26 21.43
CA HIS A 568 4.67 23.48 22.43
C HIS A 568 4.55 21.99 22.06
N ILE A 569 5.55 21.47 21.35
CA ILE A 569 5.70 20.04 21.05
C ILE A 569 6.23 19.33 22.29
N LEU A 570 5.77 18.11 22.56
CA LEU A 570 6.27 17.31 23.67
C LEU A 570 7.80 17.15 23.57
N ARG A 571 8.49 17.33 24.71
CA ARG A 571 9.95 17.27 24.78
C ARG A 571 10.46 15.95 24.21
N PRO A 572 11.36 15.98 23.21
CA PRO A 572 12.02 14.76 22.76
C PRO A 572 13.02 14.28 23.81
N GLU A 573 13.02 12.98 24.11
CA GLU A 573 14.01 12.39 25.01
C GLU A 573 15.33 12.15 24.28
N GLY A 574 16.45 12.50 24.91
CA GLY A 574 17.77 12.29 24.34
C GLY A 574 18.24 10.85 24.49
N LYS A 575 18.48 10.17 23.36
CA LYS A 575 19.00 8.79 23.30
C LYS A 575 20.20 8.71 22.36
N THR A 576 21.17 7.86 22.69
CA THR A 576 22.11 7.36 21.67
C THR A 576 21.51 6.13 21.01
N HIS A 577 21.93 5.80 19.79
CA HIS A 577 21.45 4.60 19.11
C HIS A 577 21.68 3.29 19.89
N VAL A 578 22.66 3.23 20.80
CA VAL A 578 22.95 2.04 21.62
C VAL A 578 21.93 1.90 22.76
N ILE A 579 21.36 3.01 23.18
CA ILE A 579 20.43 3.11 24.30
C ILE A 579 19.01 3.46 23.79
N LEU A 580 18.76 3.36 22.49
CA LEU A 580 17.40 3.43 21.96
C LEU A 580 16.85 2.00 22.00
N THR A 581 15.77 1.77 22.74
CA THR A 581 15.18 0.42 22.78
C THR A 581 14.54 0.07 21.44
N SER A 582 14.36 -1.22 21.15
CA SER A 582 13.69 -1.65 19.92
C SER A 582 12.27 -1.08 19.82
N ASP A 583 11.50 -1.08 20.91
CA ASP A 583 10.14 -0.53 20.90
C ASP A 583 10.15 0.99 20.61
N GLU A 584 11.03 1.76 21.27
CA GLU A 584 11.18 3.20 21.01
C GLU A 584 11.64 3.48 19.57
N HIS A 585 12.55 2.66 19.04
CA HIS A 585 13.00 2.75 17.66
C HIS A 585 11.87 2.42 16.66
N ASP A 586 11.09 1.39 16.97
CA ASP A 586 10.11 0.83 16.04
C ASP A 586 8.77 1.57 16.07
N THR A 587 8.47 2.29 17.15
CA THR A 587 7.18 2.98 17.33
C THR A 587 7.30 4.47 17.60
N GLY A 588 8.44 4.95 18.09
CA GLY A 588 8.64 6.35 18.47
C GLY A 588 8.89 7.29 17.29
N ASN A 589 8.56 8.57 17.46
CA ASN A 589 8.91 9.61 16.51
C ASN A 589 10.38 10.01 16.70
N LEU A 590 11.17 9.98 15.62
CA LEU A 590 12.62 10.10 15.72
C LEU A 590 13.11 11.44 15.17
N VAL A 591 13.89 12.15 15.97
CA VAL A 591 14.66 13.32 15.55
C VAL A 591 16.13 12.92 15.49
N ILE A 592 16.56 12.47 14.33
CA ILE A 592 17.88 11.89 14.11
C ILE A 592 18.85 13.01 13.77
N VAL A 593 19.89 13.17 14.60
CA VAL A 593 20.94 14.18 14.38
C VAL A 593 22.29 13.51 14.22
N GLY A 594 23.02 13.92 13.19
CA GLY A 594 24.34 13.39 12.83
C GLY A 594 24.29 12.33 11.73
N GLY A 595 25.31 12.33 10.87
CA GLY A 595 25.29 11.56 9.62
C GLY A 595 25.52 10.06 9.77
N PRO A 596 25.30 9.29 8.69
CA PRO A 596 25.43 7.84 8.66
C PRO A 596 26.77 7.29 9.18
N ALA A 597 27.85 8.08 9.04
CA ALA A 597 29.18 7.70 9.50
C ALA A 597 29.30 7.65 11.03
N ILE A 598 28.48 8.40 11.76
CA ILE A 598 28.52 8.48 13.23
C ILE A 598 27.24 7.98 13.90
N ASN A 599 26.10 8.03 13.20
CA ASN A 599 24.79 7.62 13.67
C ASN A 599 24.23 6.52 12.75
N PRO A 600 24.29 5.23 13.16
CA PRO A 600 23.79 4.12 12.35
C PRO A 600 22.30 4.23 12.01
N VAL A 601 21.50 4.89 12.85
CA VAL A 601 20.07 5.10 12.61
C VAL A 601 19.87 6.03 11.41
N ALA A 602 20.74 7.01 11.17
CA ALA A 602 20.68 7.81 9.94
C ALA A 602 20.88 6.94 8.69
N SER A 603 21.82 5.98 8.72
CA SER A 603 22.05 5.06 7.60
C SER A 603 20.86 4.15 7.30
N GLU A 604 20.09 3.77 8.33
CA GLU A 604 18.88 3.00 8.16
C GLU A 604 17.80 3.81 7.42
N PHE A 605 17.50 5.01 7.91
CA PHE A 605 16.46 5.85 7.31
C PHE A 605 16.84 6.45 5.96
N ASP A 606 18.13 6.65 5.70
CA ASP A 606 18.60 6.98 4.36
C ASP A 606 18.12 5.93 3.34
N SER A 607 18.19 4.64 3.70
CA SER A 607 17.69 3.56 2.84
C SER A 607 16.17 3.59 2.66
N TYR A 608 15.40 3.96 3.68
CA TYR A 608 13.94 4.04 3.60
C TYR A 608 13.47 5.23 2.76
N PHE A 609 14.17 6.35 2.84
CA PHE A 609 13.81 7.59 2.14
C PHE A 609 14.54 7.77 0.80
N SER A 610 15.21 6.72 0.30
CA SER A 610 16.00 6.78 -0.94
C SER A 610 17.02 7.93 -0.95
N ILE A 611 17.57 8.26 0.23
CA ILE A 611 18.68 9.19 0.39
C ILE A 611 19.96 8.39 0.15
N ALA A 612 20.77 8.84 -0.78
CA ALA A 612 22.08 8.25 -1.06
C ALA A 612 23.16 9.30 -0.88
N TYR A 613 24.36 8.86 -0.50
CA TYR A 613 25.53 9.72 -0.53
C TYR A 613 26.68 9.04 -1.27
N ASN A 614 27.49 9.86 -1.94
CA ASN A 614 28.66 9.42 -2.67
C ASN A 614 29.89 10.13 -2.10
N TYR A 615 30.83 9.33 -1.56
CA TYR A 615 32.09 9.84 -1.06
C TYR A 615 33.23 9.39 -1.98
N ASN A 616 33.84 10.35 -2.67
CA ASN A 616 34.96 10.08 -3.57
C ASN A 616 36.23 10.84 -3.14
N PRO A 617 37.09 10.21 -2.31
CA PRO A 617 38.27 10.88 -1.76
C PRO A 617 39.51 10.89 -2.67
N ASN A 618 39.50 10.14 -3.77
CA ASN A 618 40.67 9.88 -4.62
C ASN A 618 40.86 10.73 -5.90
N PRO A 619 39.98 11.66 -6.34
CA PRO A 619 40.27 12.55 -7.46
C PRO A 619 41.23 13.69 -7.05
N PRO A 620 41.81 14.43 -8.02
CA PRO A 620 42.48 15.71 -7.72
C PRO A 620 41.53 16.75 -7.07
N ASP A 621 40.23 16.52 -7.15
CA ASP A 621 39.17 17.33 -6.57
C ASP A 621 38.20 16.40 -5.82
N PRO A 622 38.48 16.06 -4.55
CA PRO A 622 37.66 15.13 -3.79
C PRO A 622 36.29 15.72 -3.48
N ILE A 623 35.24 14.91 -3.63
CA ILE A 623 33.85 15.34 -3.48
C ILE A 623 33.07 14.45 -2.51
N PHE A 624 32.08 15.06 -1.88
CA PHE A 624 31.00 14.39 -1.18
C PHE A 624 29.67 14.89 -1.74
N GLU A 625 28.79 13.98 -2.13
CA GLU A 625 27.49 14.30 -2.70
C GLU A 625 26.39 13.67 -1.85
N VAL A 626 25.30 14.40 -1.66
CA VAL A 626 24.04 13.86 -1.11
C VAL A 626 22.98 13.95 -2.20
N ILE A 627 22.26 12.85 -2.42
CA ILE A 627 21.24 12.67 -3.44
C ILE A 627 19.95 12.27 -2.73
N ALA A 628 18.89 13.05 -2.89
CA ALA A 628 17.57 12.76 -2.32
C ALA A 628 16.50 13.25 -3.29
N GLU A 629 15.52 12.41 -3.62
CA GLU A 629 14.36 12.76 -4.46
C GLU A 629 14.72 13.43 -5.81
N GLY A 630 15.82 12.99 -6.42
CA GLY A 630 16.32 13.55 -7.68
C GLY A 630 17.08 14.87 -7.55
N HIS A 631 17.15 15.45 -6.35
CA HIS A 631 18.01 16.59 -6.03
C HIS A 631 19.41 16.11 -5.62
N ILE A 632 20.42 16.93 -5.91
CA ILE A 632 21.82 16.63 -5.59
C ILE A 632 22.45 17.90 -5.00
N ILE A 633 23.18 17.75 -3.90
CA ILE A 633 24.07 18.77 -3.34
C ILE A 633 25.48 18.20 -3.24
N THR A 634 26.47 18.98 -3.72
CA THR A 634 27.87 18.56 -3.79
C THR A 634 28.74 19.46 -2.93
N LEU A 635 29.61 18.86 -2.12
CA LEU A 635 30.69 19.50 -1.39
C LEU A 635 32.02 19.09 -2.00
N HIS A 636 32.82 20.07 -2.41
CA HIS A 636 34.24 19.86 -2.67
C HIS A 636 34.96 19.77 -1.32
N LEU A 637 35.56 18.62 -1.02
CA LEU A 637 36.19 18.40 0.29
C LEU A 637 37.37 19.33 0.57
N ASN A 638 37.96 19.93 -0.48
CA ASN A 638 38.95 20.98 -0.30
C ASN A 638 38.34 22.20 0.41
N ASP A 639 37.11 22.57 0.07
CA ASP A 639 36.41 23.73 0.64
C ASP A 639 36.02 23.50 2.11
N TYR A 640 35.88 22.24 2.54
CA TYR A 640 35.71 21.90 3.96
C TYR A 640 36.97 22.20 4.80
N TYR A 641 38.16 22.07 4.22
CA TYR A 641 39.43 22.24 4.92
C TYR A 641 40.12 23.60 4.68
N THR A 642 39.63 24.42 3.75
CA THR A 642 40.24 25.71 3.41
C THR A 642 39.30 26.88 3.66
N ASP A 643 39.84 28.03 4.06
CA ASP A 643 39.05 29.25 4.26
C ASP A 643 38.71 29.91 2.88
N PRO A 644 37.47 30.37 2.64
CA PRO A 644 36.29 30.25 3.52
C PRO A 644 35.80 28.81 3.58
N LYS A 645 35.58 28.31 4.81
CA LYS A 645 35.11 26.94 5.02
C LYS A 645 33.70 26.76 4.50
N GLU A 646 33.42 25.58 3.97
CA GLU A 646 32.09 25.17 3.53
C GLU A 646 31.72 23.77 4.05
N ASP A 647 30.43 23.55 4.28
CA ASP A 647 29.87 22.23 4.54
C ASP A 647 28.45 22.15 3.96
N ILE A 648 27.92 20.94 3.80
CA ILE A 648 26.58 20.68 3.30
C ILE A 648 25.79 19.84 4.29
N CYS A 649 24.48 19.97 4.26
CA CYS A 649 23.56 19.30 5.18
C CYS A 649 22.27 18.93 4.46
N ILE A 650 21.69 17.80 4.84
CA ILE A 650 20.33 17.42 4.50
C ILE A 650 19.45 17.59 5.73
N VAL A 651 18.29 18.22 5.53
CA VAL A 651 17.16 18.17 6.46
C VAL A 651 16.05 17.45 5.72
N TYR A 652 15.63 16.31 6.25
CA TYR A 652 14.58 15.49 5.66
C TYR A 652 13.53 15.18 6.72
N LEU A 653 12.30 15.60 6.48
CA LEU A 653 11.14 15.14 7.21
C LEU A 653 10.57 13.97 6.41
N GLY A 654 10.21 12.86 7.05
CA GLY A 654 9.56 11.73 6.39
C GLY A 654 8.68 10.92 7.35
N ARG A 655 7.89 9.98 6.80
CA ARG A 655 7.16 8.96 7.58
C ARG A 655 7.59 7.57 7.16
N HIS A 656 7.73 6.69 8.14
CA HIS A 656 8.03 5.28 7.91
C HIS A 656 7.33 4.45 8.99
N ASN A 657 6.61 3.39 8.63
CA ASN A 657 5.85 2.55 9.58
C ASN A 657 5.01 3.38 10.59
N TYR A 658 4.22 4.34 10.08
CA TYR A 658 3.34 5.23 10.85
C TYR A 658 4.01 6.26 11.78
N ARG A 659 5.31 6.15 12.07
CA ARG A 659 6.08 7.16 12.83
C ARG A 659 6.64 8.27 11.94
N THR A 660 6.88 9.42 12.55
CA THR A 660 7.50 10.58 11.91
C THR A 660 8.99 10.63 12.19
N VAL A 661 9.77 10.96 11.17
CA VAL A 661 11.22 11.10 11.28
C VAL A 661 11.65 12.47 10.77
N LEU A 662 12.40 13.19 11.60
CA LEU A 662 13.14 14.39 11.23
C LEU A 662 14.62 14.07 11.25
N LEU A 663 15.21 13.94 10.07
CA LEU A 663 16.61 13.62 9.84
C LEU A 663 17.39 14.90 9.55
N ILE A 664 18.45 15.15 10.32
CA ILE A 664 19.34 16.30 10.13
C ILE A 664 20.78 15.84 10.18
N TRP A 665 21.47 15.86 9.05
CA TRP A 665 22.89 15.52 9.03
C TRP A 665 23.68 16.16 7.89
N GLY A 666 24.95 16.47 8.15
CA GLY A 666 25.91 16.97 7.17
C GLY A 666 27.15 16.09 7.03
N TYR A 667 28.06 16.47 6.12
CA TYR A 667 29.33 15.76 5.96
C TYR A 667 30.18 15.85 7.23
N GLY A 668 30.34 17.08 7.76
CA GLY A 668 30.95 17.35 9.04
C GLY A 668 29.94 17.64 10.16
N TRP A 669 30.49 17.93 11.34
CA TRP A 669 29.68 18.45 12.44
C TRP A 669 29.17 19.87 12.12
N GLU A 670 29.93 20.64 11.32
CA GLU A 670 29.55 21.98 10.89
C GLU A 670 28.25 21.97 10.09
N GLY A 671 28.12 21.07 9.10
CA GLY A 671 26.89 20.89 8.33
C GLY A 671 25.72 20.42 9.20
N THR A 672 25.94 19.43 10.06
CA THR A 672 24.91 18.93 10.99
C THR A 672 24.41 20.04 11.92
N TYR A 673 25.32 20.84 12.48
CA TYR A 673 24.99 21.97 13.34
C TYR A 673 24.30 23.10 12.56
N ALA A 674 24.75 23.40 11.34
CA ALA A 674 24.12 24.39 10.45
C ALA A 674 22.67 24.04 10.14
N GLY A 675 22.37 22.79 9.78
CA GLY A 675 21.00 22.34 9.56
C GLY A 675 20.15 22.41 10.82
N SER A 676 20.72 22.01 11.95
CA SER A 676 20.03 22.11 13.25
C SER A 676 19.73 23.56 13.65
N LEU A 677 20.68 24.47 13.41
CA LEU A 677 20.52 25.91 13.62
C LEU A 677 19.44 26.49 12.71
N PHE A 678 19.45 26.12 11.42
CA PHE A 678 18.45 26.55 10.45
C PHE A 678 17.04 26.13 10.90
N MET A 679 16.89 24.87 11.30
CA MET A 679 15.61 24.32 11.78
C MET A 679 15.18 24.87 13.15
N SER A 680 16.06 25.50 13.91
CA SER A 680 15.70 26.12 15.20
C SER A 680 14.93 27.43 15.09
N VAL A 681 14.78 27.98 13.87
CA VAL A 681 14.09 29.26 13.65
C VAL A 681 12.62 29.00 13.29
N PRO A 682 11.63 29.37 14.13
CA PRO A 682 10.22 29.05 13.91
C PRO A 682 9.64 29.53 12.58
N GLN A 683 10.22 30.59 12.02
CA GLN A 683 9.84 31.17 10.74
C GLN A 683 10.30 30.32 9.56
N VAL A 684 11.36 29.51 9.70
CA VAL A 684 11.81 28.56 8.66
C VAL A 684 10.72 27.54 8.38
N TRP A 685 10.06 27.02 9.42
CA TRP A 685 8.98 26.04 9.25
C TRP A 685 7.78 26.61 8.49
N ASN A 686 7.54 27.92 8.60
CA ASN A 686 6.48 28.59 7.83
C ASN A 686 6.95 28.95 6.41
N ALA A 687 8.22 29.34 6.26
CA ALA A 687 8.80 29.73 4.99
C ALA A 687 8.91 28.55 4.02
N TYR A 688 9.19 27.36 4.56
CA TYR A 688 9.31 26.09 3.83
C TYR A 688 8.18 25.14 4.24
N ALA A 689 6.99 25.68 4.49
CA ALA A 689 5.85 24.94 5.04
C ALA A 689 5.46 23.69 4.24
N GLN A 690 5.61 23.75 2.92
CA GLN A 690 5.23 22.70 1.97
C GLN A 690 6.41 21.82 1.56
N GLU A 691 7.60 22.09 2.10
CA GLU A 691 8.80 21.31 1.83
C GLU A 691 8.95 20.26 2.94
N HIS A 692 9.38 19.06 2.59
CA HIS A 692 9.89 18.06 3.54
C HIS A 692 11.39 17.81 3.38
N LEU A 693 12.00 18.31 2.30
CA LEU A 693 13.43 18.15 2.01
C LEU A 693 14.09 19.52 1.84
N LEU A 694 15.17 19.76 2.58
CA LEU A 694 16.10 20.87 2.34
C LEU A 694 17.51 20.33 2.18
N LEU A 695 18.16 20.73 1.10
CA LEU A 695 19.59 20.60 0.90
C LEU A 695 20.23 21.95 1.23
N LEU A 696 20.96 22.01 2.33
CA LEU A 696 21.53 23.24 2.87
C LEU A 696 23.03 23.29 2.61
N ARG A 697 23.53 24.48 2.28
CA ARG A 697 24.97 24.80 2.27
C ARG A 697 25.26 25.83 3.34
N TRP A 698 26.31 25.58 4.13
CA TRP A 698 26.91 26.57 4.99
C TRP A 698 28.24 27.05 4.39
N LYS A 699 28.50 28.35 4.49
CA LYS A 699 29.77 28.96 4.08
C LYS A 699 30.20 30.05 5.05
N ASP A 700 31.40 29.93 5.63
CA ASP A 700 32.02 30.93 6.51
C ASP A 700 32.44 32.18 5.72
N ILE A 701 31.49 33.06 5.42
CA ILE A 701 31.71 34.25 4.59
C ILE A 701 32.49 35.34 5.32
N ASN A 702 32.47 35.34 6.65
CA ASN A 702 33.11 36.37 7.47
C ASN A 702 34.50 35.92 7.99
N GLY A 703 34.85 34.64 7.83
CA GLY A 703 36.14 34.04 8.19
C GLY A 703 36.32 33.82 9.69
N ASN A 704 35.24 33.82 10.48
CA ASN A 704 35.28 33.66 11.93
C ASN A 704 35.21 32.20 12.38
N LYS A 705 34.96 31.26 11.46
CA LYS A 705 34.86 29.80 11.67
C LYS A 705 33.69 29.39 12.56
N PHE A 706 32.71 30.26 12.72
CA PHE A 706 31.45 29.99 13.40
C PHE A 706 30.35 29.79 12.38
N ILE A 707 29.30 29.11 12.81
CA ILE A 707 28.12 28.86 11.99
C ILE A 707 27.07 29.88 12.39
N GLU A 708 26.84 30.85 11.53
CA GLU A 708 25.82 31.87 11.73
C GLU A 708 24.60 31.58 10.84
N PHE A 709 23.39 31.89 11.32
CA PHE A 709 22.17 31.62 10.54
C PHE A 709 22.20 32.30 9.16
N SER A 710 22.80 33.48 9.04
CA SER A 710 22.95 34.22 7.78
C SER A 710 23.90 33.59 6.76
N GLU A 711 24.59 32.52 7.13
CA GLU A 711 25.56 31.80 6.30
C GLU A 711 25.03 30.46 5.79
N VAL A 712 23.80 30.10 6.18
CA VAL A 712 23.17 28.82 5.84
C VAL A 712 22.07 29.08 4.82
N HIS A 713 22.20 28.48 3.64
CA HIS A 713 21.30 28.70 2.52
C HIS A 713 20.75 27.38 1.95
N PRO A 714 19.45 27.29 1.64
CA PRO A 714 18.92 26.16 0.90
C PRO A 714 19.28 26.23 -0.59
N GLU A 715 19.60 25.09 -1.20
CA GLU A 715 20.00 24.98 -2.61
C GLU A 715 18.91 24.37 -3.51
N ASN A 716 18.03 23.53 -2.96
CA ASN A 716 16.98 22.85 -3.73
C ASN A 716 15.67 23.64 -3.83
N VAL A 717 15.51 24.70 -3.03
CA VAL A 717 14.31 25.53 -2.98
C VAL A 717 14.67 27.01 -3.04
N GLN A 718 13.71 27.85 -3.42
CA GLN A 718 13.94 29.30 -3.44
C GLN A 718 14.10 29.82 -2.01
N GLU A 719 15.25 30.44 -1.72
CA GLU A 719 15.52 31.05 -0.42
C GLU A 719 14.48 32.12 -0.06
N VAL A 720 13.87 31.96 1.10
CA VAL A 720 12.97 32.94 1.70
C VAL A 720 13.75 33.70 2.79
N PRO A 721 13.82 35.03 2.75
CA PRO A 721 14.50 35.80 3.79
C PRO A 721 13.86 35.58 5.16
N VAL A 722 14.62 34.98 6.07
CA VAL A 722 14.21 34.78 7.46
C VAL A 722 15.17 35.55 8.38
N THR A 723 14.62 36.34 9.30
CA THR A 723 15.42 37.02 10.32
C THR A 723 15.34 36.22 11.63
N PRO A 724 16.47 35.79 12.21
CA PRO A 724 16.44 35.13 13.51
C PRO A 724 15.94 36.11 14.58
N PRO A 725 15.29 35.62 15.65
CA PRO A 725 14.82 36.47 16.73
C PRO A 725 15.98 37.21 17.40
N THR A 726 15.79 38.52 17.67
CA THR A 726 16.80 39.33 18.37
C THR A 726 16.99 38.81 19.80
N PRO A 727 18.23 38.61 20.28
CA PRO A 727 18.48 38.24 21.67
C PRO A 727 17.87 39.27 22.64
N GLY A 728 17.21 38.79 23.70
CA GLY A 728 16.74 39.66 24.78
C GLY A 728 17.89 40.27 25.60
N THR A 729 17.59 41.31 26.37
CA THR A 729 18.57 41.90 27.31
C THR A 729 18.48 41.21 28.67
N PRO A 730 19.59 40.68 29.22
CA PRO A 730 19.61 40.08 30.56
C PRO A 730 19.14 41.05 31.64
N GLN A 731 18.40 40.55 32.63
CA GLN A 731 17.92 41.34 33.77
C GLN A 731 18.81 41.11 35.00
N LEU A 732 19.08 42.17 35.76
CA LEU A 732 19.81 42.11 37.05
C LEU A 732 18.86 41.70 38.19
N LEU A 733 18.43 40.44 38.22
CA LEU A 733 17.61 39.86 39.30
C LEU A 733 18.45 38.98 40.24
N ASP A 734 17.92 38.52 41.36
CA ASP A 734 18.65 37.54 42.19
C ASP A 734 18.80 36.20 41.44
N PRO A 735 19.93 35.49 41.55
CA PRO A 735 20.18 34.25 40.82
C PRO A 735 19.46 33.05 41.47
N VAL A 736 18.13 33.09 41.52
CA VAL A 736 17.28 32.00 42.04
C VAL A 736 16.41 31.41 40.93
N PHE A 737 16.00 30.15 41.06
CA PHE A 737 15.44 29.38 39.95
C PHE A 737 14.16 29.96 39.34
N LYS A 738 13.30 30.63 40.13
CA LYS A 738 12.06 31.27 39.60
C LYS A 738 12.35 32.38 38.59
N TYR A 739 13.57 32.91 38.56
CA TYR A 739 13.95 33.98 37.67
C TYR A 739 14.74 33.51 36.43
N ILE A 740 14.91 32.20 36.21
CA ILE A 740 15.57 31.66 35.01
C ILE A 740 15.07 32.34 33.70
N PRO A 741 13.75 32.49 33.46
CA PRO A 741 13.26 33.15 32.23
C PRO A 741 13.81 34.56 31.99
N TYR A 742 14.08 35.30 33.07
CA TYR A 742 14.58 36.68 33.00
C TYR A 742 16.11 36.74 33.01
N LEU A 743 16.76 35.83 33.73
CA LEU A 743 18.21 35.77 33.88
C LEU A 743 18.89 35.37 32.57
N PHE A 744 18.25 34.49 31.79
CA PHE A 744 18.77 33.97 30.52
C PHE A 744 18.02 34.49 29.28
N ALA A 745 17.29 35.61 29.43
CA ALA A 745 16.45 36.19 28.37
C ALA A 745 17.20 36.54 27.07
N GLY A 746 18.53 36.63 27.08
CA GLY A 746 19.35 36.64 25.87
C GLY A 746 20.85 36.59 26.15
N PHE A 747 21.61 36.49 25.07
CA PHE A 747 23.06 36.31 25.06
C PHE A 747 23.52 35.17 25.98
N SER A 748 22.91 33.99 25.78
CA SER A 748 23.07 32.78 26.61
C SER A 748 23.71 31.66 25.80
N PHE A 749 24.53 30.82 26.44
CA PHE A 749 25.26 29.74 25.78
C PHE A 749 25.19 28.44 26.60
N HIS A 750 24.85 27.34 25.95
CA HIS A 750 25.16 26.01 26.47
C HIS A 750 26.65 25.76 26.22
N VAL A 751 27.39 25.46 27.29
CA VAL A 751 28.84 25.22 27.20
C VAL A 751 29.14 23.81 27.64
N VAL A 752 29.62 22.97 26.73
CA VAL A 752 30.05 21.60 27.01
C VAL A 752 31.55 21.45 26.80
N GLY A 753 32.14 20.43 27.40
CA GLY A 753 33.53 20.09 27.11
C GLY A 753 33.74 19.60 25.67
N ASP A 754 34.83 19.96 25.03
CA ASP A 754 35.25 19.44 23.72
C ASP A 754 35.51 17.92 23.78
N ASN A 755 35.84 17.41 24.97
CA ASN A 755 36.01 15.98 25.25
C ASN A 755 34.78 15.34 25.91
N ALA A 756 33.65 16.05 26.01
CA ALA A 756 32.41 15.51 26.55
C ALA A 756 31.88 14.37 25.66
N LYS A 757 31.31 13.32 26.26
CA LYS A 757 30.64 12.28 25.47
C LYS A 757 29.28 12.80 24.98
N CYS A 758 28.76 12.21 23.92
CA CYS A 758 27.43 12.52 23.41
C CYS A 758 26.35 12.47 24.51
N THR A 759 26.43 11.50 25.42
CA THR A 759 25.52 11.35 26.57
C THR A 759 25.58 12.49 27.57
N ASP A 760 26.73 13.14 27.75
CA ASP A 760 26.86 14.34 28.60
C ASP A 760 26.16 15.55 27.96
N VAL A 761 26.23 15.63 26.62
CA VAL A 761 25.70 16.76 25.83
C VAL A 761 24.19 16.66 25.63
N LEU A 762 23.60 15.45 25.55
CA LEU A 762 22.15 15.29 25.40
C LEU A 762 21.32 16.02 26.47
N GLY A 763 21.89 16.27 27.65
CA GLY A 763 21.27 17.12 28.68
C GLY A 763 20.97 18.55 28.20
N THR A 764 21.76 19.12 27.28
CA THR A 764 21.51 20.46 26.74
C THR A 764 20.19 20.54 25.98
N ALA A 765 19.76 19.46 25.32
CA ALA A 765 18.48 19.37 24.62
C ALA A 765 17.31 19.55 25.58
N ASN A 766 17.34 18.85 26.72
CA ASN A 766 16.34 18.96 27.77
C ASN A 766 16.18 20.40 28.26
N VAL A 767 17.28 21.07 28.61
CA VAL A 767 17.23 22.45 29.10
C VAL A 767 16.77 23.42 28.01
N SER A 768 17.25 23.25 26.77
CA SER A 768 16.84 24.08 25.63
C SER A 768 15.35 23.99 25.31
N TRP A 769 14.74 22.82 25.45
CA TRP A 769 13.30 22.66 25.27
C TRP A 769 12.50 23.53 26.26
N ALA A 770 12.86 23.52 27.54
CA ALA A 770 12.20 24.37 28.53
C ALA A 770 12.34 25.86 28.23
N TYR A 771 13.48 26.25 27.66
CA TYR A 771 13.71 27.63 27.24
C TYR A 771 12.81 28.02 26.08
N GLY A 772 12.66 27.13 25.11
CA GLY A 772 11.70 27.28 24.02
C GLY A 772 10.28 27.47 24.51
N LEU A 773 9.83 26.58 25.42
CA LEU A 773 8.49 26.57 26.00
C LEU A 773 8.14 27.88 26.69
N TRP A 774 9.11 28.50 27.36
CA TRP A 774 8.93 29.80 28.04
C TRP A 774 9.22 31.01 27.15
N GLY A 775 9.52 30.81 25.86
CA GLY A 775 9.87 31.90 24.96
C GLY A 775 11.16 32.63 25.34
N ILE A 776 12.06 31.96 26.09
CA ILE A 776 13.41 32.46 26.38
C ILE A 776 14.21 32.39 25.09
N SER A 777 15.08 33.37 24.84
CA SER A 777 15.99 33.31 23.68
C SER A 777 16.78 31.99 23.68
N ARG A 778 16.93 31.39 22.49
CA ARG A 778 17.69 30.15 22.29
C ARG A 778 19.12 30.31 22.83
N PRO A 779 19.56 29.48 23.79
CA PRO A 779 20.97 29.42 24.15
C PRO A 779 21.75 28.78 23.01
N GLU A 780 22.85 29.39 22.59
CA GLU A 780 23.71 28.80 21.56
C GLU A 780 24.56 27.68 22.15
N GLY A 781 24.60 26.52 21.48
CA GLY A 781 25.50 25.43 21.86
C GLY A 781 26.93 25.70 21.43
N LYS A 782 27.89 25.66 22.37
CA LYS A 782 29.32 25.80 22.14
C LYS A 782 30.09 24.73 22.93
N THR A 783 31.22 24.28 22.39
CA THR A 783 32.25 23.61 23.22
C THR A 783 33.13 24.67 23.88
N ASP A 784 33.84 24.32 24.95
CA ASP A 784 34.84 25.21 25.57
C ASP A 784 35.93 25.65 24.58
N ALA A 785 36.25 24.81 23.58
CA ALA A 785 37.24 25.11 22.55
C ALA A 785 36.78 26.14 21.51
N ILE A 786 35.47 26.21 21.24
CA ILE A 786 34.88 27.13 20.23
C ILE A 786 34.09 28.30 20.87
N LEU A 787 34.02 28.36 22.20
CA LEU A 787 33.48 29.51 22.91
C LEU A 787 34.49 30.66 22.83
N THR A 788 34.10 31.78 22.22
CA THR A 788 35.01 32.95 22.13
C THR A 788 35.22 33.59 23.50
N VAL A 789 36.34 34.29 23.66
CA VAL A 789 36.61 35.09 24.88
C VAL A 789 35.49 36.10 25.13
N TYR A 790 34.93 36.72 24.08
CA TYR A 790 33.85 37.68 24.23
C TYR A 790 32.56 37.03 24.75
N GLU A 791 32.14 35.91 24.15
CA GLU A 791 30.96 35.14 24.58
C GLU A 791 31.16 34.60 26.00
N HIS A 792 32.34 34.06 26.31
CA HIS A 792 32.69 33.61 27.66
C HIS A 792 32.60 34.74 28.68
N ASP A 793 33.17 35.90 28.36
CA ASP A 793 33.30 37.00 29.31
C ASP A 793 32.02 37.84 29.48
N ASN A 794 31.12 37.80 28.51
CA ASN A 794 29.94 38.68 28.50
C ASN A 794 28.60 37.92 28.44
N GLY A 795 28.61 36.65 28.03
CA GLY A 795 27.42 35.81 27.89
C GLY A 795 26.97 35.18 29.20
N ASN A 796 25.67 34.90 29.31
CA ASN A 796 25.18 33.99 30.34
C ASN A 796 25.56 32.57 29.95
N LEU A 797 26.09 31.79 30.89
CA LEU A 797 26.62 30.47 30.58
C LEU A 797 25.80 29.39 31.28
N ILE A 798 25.57 28.30 30.57
CA ILE A 798 24.93 27.09 31.09
C ILE A 798 25.94 25.95 30.89
N PRO A 799 26.98 25.84 31.74
CA PRO A 799 27.94 24.75 31.62
C PRO A 799 27.28 23.42 32.00
N VAL A 800 27.31 22.47 31.06
CA VAL A 800 26.78 21.13 31.24
C VAL A 800 27.94 20.12 31.17
N GLY A 801 27.97 19.22 32.15
CA GLY A 801 29.06 18.25 32.32
C GLY A 801 30.11 18.71 33.34
N GLY A 802 30.71 17.74 34.03
CA GLY A 802 31.56 17.99 35.19
C GLY A 802 32.93 18.58 34.87
N PRO A 803 33.65 19.07 35.90
CA PRO A 803 34.96 19.72 35.77
C PRO A 803 36.04 18.81 35.13
N ALA A 804 35.85 17.49 35.17
CA ALA A 804 36.76 16.54 34.53
C ALA A 804 36.73 16.58 32.99
N ILE A 805 35.61 17.01 32.40
CA ILE A 805 35.43 17.07 30.95
C ILE A 805 35.15 18.49 30.43
N ASN A 806 34.65 19.39 31.28
CA ASN A 806 34.26 20.75 30.94
C ASN A 806 35.08 21.76 31.76
N PRO A 807 36.14 22.37 31.18
CA PRO A 807 36.99 23.34 31.88
C PRO A 807 36.23 24.58 32.37
N VAL A 808 35.14 24.96 31.71
CA VAL A 808 34.31 26.09 32.12
C VAL A 808 33.54 25.76 33.41
N ALA A 809 33.13 24.50 33.60
CA ALA A 809 32.57 24.06 34.88
C ALA A 809 33.61 24.14 36.01
N ASP A 810 34.85 23.71 35.78
CA ASP A 810 35.97 23.79 36.75
C ASP A 810 36.30 25.23 37.16
N GLU A 811 36.27 26.16 36.19
CA GLU A 811 36.42 27.59 36.45
C GLU A 811 35.34 28.11 37.42
N PHE A 812 34.06 27.86 37.11
CA PHE A 812 32.97 28.40 37.91
C PHE A 812 32.76 27.68 39.24
N ASP A 813 33.12 26.40 39.34
CA ASP A 813 33.19 25.69 40.62
C ASP A 813 34.09 26.43 41.60
N SER A 814 35.27 26.87 41.13
CA SER A 814 36.23 27.65 41.91
C SER A 814 35.64 28.98 42.41
N TYR A 815 34.87 29.69 41.56
CA TYR A 815 34.24 30.96 41.95
C TYR A 815 33.08 30.79 42.94
N PHE A 816 32.29 29.72 42.79
CA PHE A 816 31.13 29.47 43.63
C PHE A 816 31.44 28.63 44.87
N GLY A 817 32.71 28.27 45.07
CA GLY A 817 33.14 27.47 46.22
C GLY A 817 32.59 26.04 46.18
N ILE A 818 32.40 25.51 44.98
CA ILE A 818 32.04 24.12 44.72
C ILE A 818 33.34 23.31 44.59
N PHE A 819 33.39 22.17 45.25
CA PHE A 819 34.55 21.27 45.24
C PHE A 819 34.05 19.84 45.17
N TYR A 820 34.91 18.94 44.70
CA TYR A 820 34.69 17.51 44.83
C TYR A 820 35.84 16.82 45.57
N ASP A 821 35.52 15.75 46.29
CA ASP A 821 36.47 14.81 46.86
C ASP A 821 36.26 13.45 46.21
N TYR A 822 37.31 12.92 45.60
CA TYR A 822 37.27 11.64 44.88
C TYR A 822 38.23 10.66 45.54
N VAL A 823 37.67 9.59 46.10
CA VAL A 823 38.41 8.44 46.60
C VAL A 823 38.18 7.29 45.60
N PRO A 824 39.18 6.97 44.74
CA PRO A 824 38.99 6.01 43.66
C PRO A 824 38.41 4.68 44.13
N GLY A 825 37.32 4.25 43.49
CA GLY A 825 36.63 2.99 43.79
C GLY A 825 35.88 2.94 45.12
N VAL A 826 35.84 4.04 45.87
CA VAL A 826 35.14 4.13 47.17
C VAL A 826 34.02 5.15 47.12
N SER A 827 34.33 6.43 46.88
CA SER A 827 33.32 7.48 46.96
C SER A 827 33.66 8.70 46.12
N PHE A 828 32.61 9.41 45.71
CA PHE A 828 32.71 10.75 45.14
C PHE A 828 31.78 11.70 45.91
N THR A 829 32.28 12.83 46.38
CA THR A 829 31.49 13.80 47.16
C THR A 829 31.56 15.17 46.51
N ILE A 830 30.41 15.76 46.18
CA ILE A 830 30.30 17.15 45.73
C ILE A 830 29.95 18.02 46.95
N SER A 831 30.64 19.14 47.14
CA SER A 831 30.45 20.05 48.28
C SER A 831 30.42 21.51 47.82
N CYS A 832 29.41 22.26 48.24
CA CYS A 832 29.39 23.72 48.13
C CYS A 832 29.74 24.31 49.51
N LYS A 833 30.99 24.78 49.66
CA LYS A 833 31.51 25.26 50.96
C LYS A 833 30.82 26.53 51.44
N ASN A 834 30.46 27.42 50.51
CA ASN A 834 29.79 28.68 50.82
C ASN A 834 28.43 28.44 51.46
N GLU A 835 27.73 27.39 51.02
CA GLU A 835 26.42 26.99 51.53
C GLU A 835 26.46 25.91 52.63
N ASN A 836 27.65 25.39 52.94
CA ASN A 836 27.87 24.29 53.89
C ASN A 836 26.98 23.06 53.59
N LYS A 837 26.90 22.67 52.32
CA LYS A 837 26.15 21.50 51.84
C LYS A 837 27.03 20.58 51.02
N SER A 838 26.72 19.29 51.07
CA SER A 838 27.41 18.27 50.29
C SER A 838 26.49 17.09 50.00
N ILE A 839 26.82 16.35 48.96
CA ILE A 839 26.19 15.07 48.59
C ILE A 839 27.29 14.08 48.22
N SER A 840 27.16 12.83 48.67
CA SER A 840 28.14 11.76 48.44
C SER A 840 27.52 10.59 47.68
N LEU A 841 28.30 9.99 46.79
CA LEU A 841 28.03 8.77 46.05
C LEU A 841 29.01 7.70 46.51
N ASP A 842 28.50 6.53 46.89
CA ASP A 842 29.31 5.31 47.02
C ASP A 842 29.53 4.74 45.62
N LEU A 843 30.79 4.62 45.20
CA LEU A 843 31.12 4.20 43.83
C LEU A 843 30.80 2.73 43.56
N SER A 844 30.49 1.93 44.60
CA SER A 844 29.93 0.59 44.42
C SER A 844 28.48 0.59 43.94
N ASN A 845 27.76 1.71 44.06
CA ASN A 845 26.39 1.86 43.54
C ASN A 845 26.37 2.35 42.08
N TYR A 846 27.48 2.88 41.55
CA TYR A 846 27.57 3.30 40.15
C TYR A 846 27.71 2.06 39.23
N PRO A 847 26.97 1.95 38.10
CA PRO A 847 26.23 3.01 37.40
C PRO A 847 24.70 3.01 37.65
N SER A 848 24.21 2.36 38.70
CA SER A 848 22.78 2.34 39.07
C SER A 848 22.37 3.50 39.99
N GLU A 849 23.35 4.26 40.49
CA GLU A 849 23.14 5.50 41.22
C GLU A 849 24.15 6.54 40.74
N ASP A 850 23.72 7.80 40.68
CA ASP A 850 24.59 8.94 40.38
C ASP A 850 24.11 10.18 41.15
N ILE A 851 24.98 11.18 41.28
CA ILE A 851 24.69 12.44 41.98
C ILE A 851 24.98 13.62 41.07
N CYS A 852 24.24 14.72 41.27
CA CYS A 852 24.36 15.94 40.48
C CYS A 852 24.29 17.17 41.39
N ILE A 853 25.00 18.22 41.00
CA ILE A 853 24.79 19.58 41.48
C ILE A 853 24.11 20.41 40.39
N VAL A 854 23.10 21.18 40.78
CA VAL A 854 22.55 22.28 39.98
C VAL A 854 22.77 23.56 40.76
N TYR A 855 23.55 24.49 40.21
CA TYR A 855 23.89 25.74 40.88
C TYR A 855 23.66 26.94 39.97
N LEU A 856 22.83 27.88 40.42
CA LEU A 856 22.56 29.15 39.75
C LEU A 856 23.30 30.28 40.49
N GLY A 857 24.27 30.86 39.82
CA GLY A 857 25.14 31.90 40.38
C GLY A 857 25.24 33.13 39.50
N ARG A 858 25.86 34.18 40.06
CA ARG A 858 26.27 35.36 39.31
C ARG A 858 27.76 35.59 39.47
N HIS A 859 28.44 35.78 38.35
CA HIS A 859 29.85 36.15 38.31
C HIS A 859 30.03 37.27 37.28
N SER A 860 30.77 38.34 37.61
CA SER A 860 31.10 39.41 36.66
C SER A 860 29.91 39.97 35.84
N ASN A 861 28.74 40.16 36.49
CA ASN A 861 27.47 40.62 35.90
C ASN A 861 26.77 39.66 34.91
N ARG A 862 27.25 38.42 34.76
CA ARG A 862 26.57 37.37 33.99
C ARG A 862 25.99 36.29 34.91
N ASN A 863 24.94 35.63 34.45
CA ASN A 863 24.29 34.54 35.17
C ASN A 863 24.87 33.20 34.69
N ILE A 864 25.12 32.29 35.63
CA ILE A 864 25.73 30.99 35.37
C ILE A 864 24.82 29.92 35.94
N LEU A 865 24.37 28.98 35.11
CA LEU A 865 23.63 27.79 35.54
C LEU A 865 24.52 26.55 35.34
N LEU A 866 25.18 26.11 36.40
CA LEU A 866 25.98 24.89 36.41
C LEU A 866 25.09 23.67 36.57
N ILE A 867 25.26 22.69 35.70
CA ILE A 867 24.59 21.39 35.78
C ILE A 867 25.62 20.29 35.53
N TRP A 868 26.05 19.60 36.58
CA TRP A 868 26.98 18.49 36.41
C TRP A 868 26.91 17.44 37.52
N GLY A 869 27.15 16.18 37.14
CA GLY A 869 27.23 15.04 38.05
C GLY A 869 28.56 14.30 37.99
N TYR A 870 28.69 13.22 38.78
CA TYR A 870 29.89 12.38 38.73
C TYR A 870 30.03 11.68 37.37
N GLY A 871 28.95 11.07 36.88
CA GLY A 871 28.84 10.54 35.53
C GLY A 871 27.86 11.33 34.65
N TRP A 872 27.73 10.87 33.40
CA TRP A 872 26.76 11.43 32.46
C TRP A 872 25.32 11.29 32.97
N LYS A 873 25.04 10.26 33.80
CA LYS A 873 23.71 10.03 34.34
C LYS A 873 23.29 11.08 35.36
N GLY A 874 24.21 11.47 36.24
CA GLY A 874 23.99 12.60 37.14
C GLY A 874 23.76 13.90 36.37
N THR A 875 24.62 14.19 35.39
CA THR A 875 24.49 15.40 34.54
C THR A 875 23.16 15.43 33.78
N TYR A 876 22.76 14.32 33.17
CA TYR A 876 21.50 14.20 32.45
C TYR A 876 20.30 14.29 33.39
N ALA A 877 20.36 13.68 34.59
CA ALA A 877 19.32 13.84 35.61
C ALA A 877 19.12 15.30 36.04
N GLY A 878 20.21 16.04 36.29
CA GLY A 878 20.13 17.47 36.58
C GLY A 878 19.51 18.26 35.43
N SER A 879 19.90 17.95 34.20
CA SER A 879 19.35 18.58 33.00
C SER A 879 17.86 18.26 32.79
N LEU A 880 17.46 17.02 33.07
CA LEU A 880 16.08 16.55 32.99
C LEU A 880 15.20 17.27 34.02
N LEU A 881 15.66 17.39 35.27
CA LEU A 881 14.96 18.15 36.30
C LEU A 881 14.83 19.63 35.90
N MET A 882 15.91 20.22 35.36
CA MET A 882 15.90 21.62 34.91
C MET A 882 15.12 21.86 33.61
N SER A 883 14.66 20.80 32.95
CA SER A 883 13.77 20.92 31.78
C SER A 883 12.28 20.98 32.14
N ASP A 884 11.92 20.77 33.40
CA ASP A 884 10.54 20.92 33.86
C ASP A 884 10.39 22.23 34.65
N PRO A 885 9.70 23.23 34.07
CA PRO A 885 9.48 24.54 34.71
C PRO A 885 8.70 24.47 36.01
N TYR A 886 8.00 23.38 36.30
CA TYR A 886 7.43 23.13 37.61
C TYR A 886 8.49 23.25 38.70
N TYR A 887 9.69 22.67 38.51
CA TYR A 887 10.76 22.72 39.49
C TYR A 887 11.38 24.10 39.62
N TRP A 888 11.37 24.93 38.57
CA TRP A 888 11.79 26.33 38.67
C TRP A 888 10.90 27.14 39.61
N SER A 889 9.62 26.77 39.73
CA SER A 889 8.69 27.39 40.67
C SER A 889 8.73 26.71 42.04
N TYR A 890 8.74 25.38 42.08
CA TYR A 890 8.72 24.59 43.32
C TYR A 890 9.97 24.84 44.17
N TYR A 891 11.14 24.88 43.54
CA TYR A 891 12.39 25.29 44.17
C TYR A 891 12.73 26.75 43.91
N GLY A 892 11.76 27.60 43.58
CA GLY A 892 12.02 28.89 42.95
C GLY A 892 12.79 29.94 43.75
N ASP A 893 12.78 29.84 45.08
CA ASP A 893 13.58 30.70 45.97
C ASP A 893 15.00 30.15 46.21
N ASN A 894 15.29 28.95 45.72
CA ASN A 894 16.57 28.28 45.84
C ASN A 894 17.48 28.67 44.66
N HIS A 895 18.79 28.53 44.87
CA HIS A 895 19.83 28.67 43.86
C HIS A 895 20.74 27.44 43.75
N LEU A 896 20.60 26.48 44.67
CA LEU A 896 21.40 25.27 44.75
C LEU A 896 20.49 24.07 44.96
N LEU A 897 20.65 23.05 44.11
CA LEU A 897 20.07 21.71 44.31
C LEU A 897 21.19 20.67 44.31
N LEU A 898 21.13 19.73 45.24
CA LEU A 898 21.91 18.49 45.21
C LEU A 898 20.96 17.33 44.96
N LEU A 899 21.20 16.62 43.86
CA LEU A 899 20.31 15.61 43.33
C LEU A 899 20.95 14.23 43.41
N ARG A 900 20.13 13.22 43.65
CA ARG A 900 20.49 11.82 43.48
C ARG A 900 19.52 11.16 42.52
N TRP A 901 20.07 10.51 41.49
CA TRP A 901 19.34 9.61 40.63
C TRP A 901 19.61 8.17 41.06
N ARG A 902 18.57 7.34 41.08
CA ARG A 902 18.65 5.90 41.35
C ARG A 902 17.84 5.15 40.30
N ASP A 903 18.48 4.22 39.62
CA ASP A 903 17.84 3.25 38.73
C ASP A 903 16.88 2.38 39.55
N LEU A 904 15.57 2.69 39.51
CA LEU A 904 14.56 1.99 40.30
C LEU A 904 14.13 0.68 39.62
N TYR A 905 14.30 0.61 38.31
CA TYR A 905 13.99 -0.55 37.49
C TYR A 905 15.30 -1.13 36.95
N PRO A 906 15.98 -1.98 37.75
CA PRO A 906 17.28 -2.50 37.36
C PRO A 906 17.20 -3.05 35.95
N TYR A 907 18.17 -2.68 35.11
CA TYR A 907 18.37 -3.09 33.72
C TYR A 907 17.83 -2.18 32.61
N GLU A 908 17.10 -1.10 32.91
CA GLU A 908 16.78 -0.13 31.83
C GLU A 908 17.93 0.86 31.60
N GLY A 909 18.62 1.31 32.65
CA GLY A 909 19.82 2.13 32.54
C GLY A 909 19.59 3.56 32.03
N TYR A 910 18.33 3.95 31.81
CA TYR A 910 17.86 5.29 31.47
C TYR A 910 17.59 6.11 32.73
N ILE A 911 17.35 7.41 32.54
CA ILE A 911 17.06 8.34 33.62
C ILE A 911 15.65 8.84 33.42
N GLN A 912 14.77 8.47 34.33
CA GLN A 912 13.39 8.91 34.31
C GLN A 912 13.16 9.95 35.41
N SER A 913 12.25 10.89 35.17
CA SER A 913 12.07 12.04 36.07
C SER A 913 11.68 11.64 37.50
N TYR A 914 10.92 10.55 37.65
CA TYR A 914 10.48 10.04 38.95
C TYR A 914 11.58 9.30 39.73
N GLU A 915 12.72 8.99 39.10
CA GLU A 915 13.90 8.39 39.73
C GLU A 915 14.83 9.43 40.38
N ILE A 916 14.57 10.71 40.11
CA ILE A 916 15.39 11.82 40.58
C ILE A 916 14.84 12.32 41.91
N SER A 917 15.74 12.42 42.89
CA SER A 917 15.44 12.95 44.21
C SER A 917 16.30 14.18 44.52
N VAL A 918 15.68 15.25 45.02
CA VAL A 918 16.39 16.41 45.54
C VAL A 918 16.68 16.19 47.02
N GLU A 919 17.94 15.95 47.37
CA GLU A 919 18.35 15.69 48.76
C GLU A 919 18.62 17.00 49.52
N VAL A 920 19.01 18.05 48.81
CA VAL A 920 19.28 19.38 49.37
C VAL A 920 18.77 20.45 48.42
N ALA A 921 18.07 21.45 48.98
CA ALA A 921 17.72 22.70 48.31
C ALA A 921 18.07 23.88 49.25
N ILE A 922 18.70 24.93 48.72
CA ILE A 922 19.00 26.19 49.40
C ILE A 922 18.57 27.37 48.56
#